data_AF-A0A5E6M8X6-F1
#
_entry.id   AF-A0A5E6M8X6-F1
#
_cell.length_a   1.000
_cell.length_b   1.000
_cell.length_c   1.000
_cell.angle_alpha   90.00
_cell.angle_beta   90.00
_cell.angle_gamma   90.00
#
_symmetry.space_group_name_H-M   'P 1'
#
loop_
_entity.id
_entity.type
_entity.pdbx_description
1 polymer ?
#
loop_
_entity_poly.entity_id
_entity_poly.type
_entity_poly.pdbx_seq_one_letter_code
_entity_poly.pdbx_strand_id
1 'polypeptide(L)'
;MNERTRREAGEEDVFSSVGRASHLHAEEPPPDFSWESINRRTFLRIMGASFALGGMGLAGCRRPEGHLVPYTASPEWVVPGKPLIYATTVPAAYGGVPLFVTTYEGRPTHLQANRLFSGAGLTPQLQASILDLYDPDRAAGYQQNAYPTTRERFVELFERDLTAWRERKGAGVAIVVEPTVSPTLAGLRKEFRKQFPEALLCTYRPVGNGERSEATKQLFGSRLTLLPRWAEADVILSVGCDFASGDEEGPWAVHGIATRRRLRSPGEEMSRIYVVEERLTSTGAIADHRLALKAGDQTAFLALIARELVAAGLARLQPFGQAAGESWGEPVRKWARAAAQDLMRAKRPLVVVGREYPMVAALLALAMNAAFEKRSALDLIPALEDEAEPLESVGEEIRKENVRTLLILGANPVYTAPVDLDWIRLQRSVPEVIHLGLLADETALASHWHAPMAHYLESWGDALAPDGTYLSAQPVILPLFGSLSELDVFAALCGDPGALAAPEEASPMQLSQPPLAGAPPMVPLPPAEKRVQESFFKICGIGEKDRPEAWRRCLHDGFWPGSGPAPLSPEVNWDLAERVIVKELVQRSAADRIDLSFYSCPKIGDGRYANNGWLQELPDFITKLTWDNAVLLGPETARKLGIAPGGGDSRRAEIVVLEAEGRRLEAAALVVPGHAENSLSLALGYGRSFGGRVAQGHGFNAYLLRSRDTLRYSPGVRISQTGKSYPIAQSQLHGDPGDRGLVREASLAHFRAVPDFAKKEDEEARSVPEVSIYPNPYGAKEPGPAYTDGVSKGANQWGMVIDLGSCVGCNACVVACQSENNVPIVGKGQVIRGRIMQWIRIDRYYVDAPKELRVVPEPMLCQQCENAPCEAVCPVNATVHNDEGLNVMAYNRCIGTRACAANCPYKVRRFNFFDYNKRDVLKTKRIGPWSVGNLYLGPFGDLGSPLTIQMQRNPNVTVRMRGVMEKCTFCVQRIEEAKITSLVRARDGAPQPIPRDSVRTACQEACPAGAIVFGDLADPESQVSRWKADSRAYRVLEYLNVRPRVTYLARIRNPNPAISGEEDRPRPAEPAEGQRGGAHAG
;
A
#
# COMPACT_ATOMS: atom_id res chain seq x y z
N MET A 1 58.21 -6.10 42.69
CA MET A 1 57.56 -6.20 44.01
C MET A 1 56.11 -5.82 43.85
N ASN A 2 55.10 -6.61 44.16
CA ASN A 2 54.92 -8.05 44.27
C ASN A 2 53.40 -8.25 44.19
N GLU A 3 52.96 -9.26 43.44
CA GLU A 3 51.70 -10.01 43.61
C GLU A 3 50.38 -9.23 43.83
N ARG A 4 49.70 -8.89 42.72
CA ARG A 4 48.22 -8.98 42.58
C ARG A 4 47.78 -8.72 41.13
N THR A 5 48.14 -9.63 40.22
CA THR A 5 47.57 -9.69 38.86
C THR A 5 47.60 -11.13 38.37
N ARG A 6 46.54 -11.90 38.67
CA ARG A 6 46.13 -13.13 37.96
C ARG A 6 44.83 -13.66 38.57
N ARG A 7 43.71 -13.04 38.19
CA ARG A 7 42.35 -13.61 38.24
C ARG A 7 41.46 -12.63 37.49
N GLU A 8 41.33 -12.84 36.18
CA GLU A 8 40.27 -12.39 35.26
C GLU A 8 40.81 -12.53 33.83
N ALA A 9 40.82 -13.78 33.36
CA ALA A 9 40.93 -14.14 31.96
C ALA A 9 40.34 -15.55 31.85
N GLY A 10 39.13 -15.65 31.30
CA GLY A 10 38.39 -16.90 31.22
C GLY A 10 37.04 -16.73 30.57
N GLU A 11 37.03 -16.30 29.31
CA GLU A 11 35.99 -16.64 28.32
C GLU A 11 36.49 -16.21 26.93
N GLU A 12 37.53 -16.90 26.47
CA GLU A 12 37.92 -16.92 25.06
C GLU A 12 37.23 -18.11 24.36
N ASP A 13 36.38 -17.77 23.40
CA ASP A 13 36.35 -18.34 22.05
C ASP A 13 36.24 -19.89 21.90
N VAL A 14 35.02 -20.42 22.02
CA VAL A 14 34.73 -21.85 21.76
C VAL A 14 34.49 -22.15 20.25
N PHE A 15 34.37 -21.13 19.39
CA PHE A 15 34.09 -21.33 17.95
C PHE A 15 35.33 -21.45 17.05
N SER A 16 36.54 -21.13 17.53
CA SER A 16 37.77 -21.28 16.75
C SER A 16 38.43 -22.67 16.85
N SER A 17 37.95 -23.56 17.72
CA SER A 17 38.53 -24.89 17.92
C SER A 17 38.04 -25.97 16.93
N VAL A 18 36.96 -25.71 16.18
CA VAL A 18 36.40 -26.68 15.21
C VAL A 18 37.24 -26.76 13.92
N GLY A 19 38.07 -25.75 13.64
CA GLY A 19 38.92 -25.68 12.44
C GLY A 19 40.24 -26.46 12.51
N ARG A 20 40.59 -27.08 13.63
CA ARG A 20 41.91 -27.73 13.82
C ARG A 20 41.90 -29.25 13.99
N ALA A 21 40.74 -29.91 13.84
CA ALA A 21 40.62 -31.37 13.96
C ALA A 21 40.47 -32.10 12.60
N SER A 22 41.02 -31.55 11.51
CA SER A 22 40.95 -32.13 10.16
C SER A 22 42.09 -33.09 9.80
N HIS A 23 42.92 -33.51 10.76
CA HIS A 23 43.98 -34.49 10.52
C HIS A 23 43.87 -35.68 11.49
N LEU A 24 42.90 -36.55 11.23
CA LEU A 24 43.01 -37.95 11.62
C LEU A 24 43.04 -38.75 10.31
N HIS A 25 44.19 -39.37 10.05
CA HIS A 25 44.43 -40.20 8.89
C HIS A 25 43.32 -41.25 8.77
N ALA A 26 42.59 -41.22 7.66
CA ALA A 26 41.84 -42.38 7.22
C ALA A 26 42.88 -43.43 6.83
N GLU A 27 42.97 -44.52 7.59
CA GLU A 27 43.69 -45.71 7.13
C GLU A 27 42.92 -46.23 5.91
N GLU A 28 43.54 -46.11 4.73
CA GLU A 28 43.05 -46.81 3.54
C GLU A 28 43.10 -48.32 3.80
N PRO A 29 42.05 -49.08 3.40
CA PRO A 29 42.09 -50.52 3.54
C PRO A 29 43.23 -51.08 2.66
N PRO A 30 43.99 -52.08 3.15
CA PRO A 30 45.05 -52.69 2.37
C PRO A 30 44.48 -53.33 1.09
N PRO A 31 45.31 -53.51 0.05
CA PRO A 31 44.88 -53.88 -1.31
C PRO A 31 44.22 -55.27 -1.45
N ASP A 32 44.10 -56.04 -0.37
CA ASP A 32 43.58 -57.40 -0.35
C ASP A 32 42.18 -57.46 0.32
N PHE A 33 41.32 -56.50 0.01
CA PHE A 33 39.99 -56.37 0.61
C PHE A 33 39.02 -57.44 0.09
N SER A 34 38.68 -58.43 0.92
CA SER A 34 37.68 -59.47 0.65
C SER A 34 36.57 -59.46 1.71
N TRP A 35 35.31 -59.48 1.27
CA TRP A 35 34.12 -59.50 2.14
C TRP A 35 33.97 -60.79 2.96
N GLU A 36 34.70 -61.85 2.61
CA GLU A 36 34.59 -63.17 3.25
C GLU A 36 35.41 -63.29 4.55
N SER A 37 36.34 -62.37 4.83
CA SER A 37 37.25 -62.45 5.98
C SER A 37 36.83 -61.63 7.21
N ILE A 38 35.65 -60.98 7.16
CA ILE A 38 35.20 -60.12 8.25
C ILE A 38 34.61 -60.97 9.39
N ASN A 39 35.34 -61.10 10.51
CA ASN A 39 34.77 -61.68 11.72
C ASN A 39 33.72 -60.72 12.34
N ARG A 40 32.72 -61.28 13.03
CA ARG A 40 31.59 -60.55 13.64
C ARG A 40 32.02 -59.36 14.51
N ARG A 41 33.16 -59.45 15.19
CA ARG A 41 33.72 -58.39 16.06
C ARG A 41 34.24 -57.21 15.24
N THR A 42 34.87 -57.46 14.10
CA THR A 42 35.35 -56.43 13.17
C THR A 42 34.16 -55.74 12.48
N PHE A 43 33.16 -56.50 12.05
CA PHE A 43 31.91 -55.96 11.53
C PHE A 43 31.21 -55.05 12.55
N LEU A 44 31.09 -55.49 13.81
CA LEU A 44 30.49 -54.69 14.88
C LEU A 44 31.33 -53.45 15.23
N ARG A 45 32.68 -53.49 15.11
CA ARG A 45 33.52 -52.29 15.27
C ARG A 45 33.34 -51.30 14.12
N ILE A 46 33.27 -51.76 12.87
CA ILE A 46 33.06 -50.90 11.70
C ILE A 46 31.64 -50.31 11.72
N MET A 47 30.62 -51.11 12.03
CA MET A 47 29.25 -50.63 12.22
C MET A 47 29.15 -49.71 13.43
N GLY A 48 29.79 -50.02 14.54
CA GLY A 48 29.84 -49.15 15.72
C GLY A 48 30.52 -47.81 15.45
N ALA A 49 31.63 -47.82 14.69
CA ALA A 49 32.30 -46.60 14.23
C ALA A 49 31.46 -45.83 13.22
N SER A 50 30.75 -46.52 12.33
CA SER A 50 29.81 -45.91 11.36
C SER A 50 28.55 -45.36 12.04
N PHE A 51 28.08 -45.98 13.13
CA PHE A 51 27.01 -45.45 13.98
C PHE A 51 27.49 -44.32 14.89
N ALA A 52 28.77 -44.28 15.28
CA ALA A 52 29.35 -43.16 16.02
C ALA A 52 29.58 -41.94 15.10
N LEU A 53 30.09 -42.15 13.89
CA LEU A 53 30.19 -41.13 12.83
C LEU A 53 28.81 -40.70 12.32
N GLY A 54 27.88 -41.63 12.15
CA GLY A 54 26.47 -41.35 11.88
C GLY A 54 25.76 -40.69 13.07
N GLY A 55 26.22 -40.96 14.29
CA GLY A 55 25.78 -40.35 15.55
C GLY A 55 26.21 -38.89 15.68
N MET A 56 27.36 -38.52 15.13
CA MET A 56 27.73 -37.11 14.91
C MET A 56 26.82 -36.44 13.85
N GLY A 57 26.31 -37.20 12.88
CA GLY A 57 25.24 -36.76 11.97
C GLY A 57 23.86 -36.63 12.63
N LEU A 58 23.62 -37.34 13.74
CA LEU A 58 22.39 -37.27 14.54
C LEU A 58 22.35 -36.11 15.55
N ALA A 59 23.45 -35.36 15.71
CA ALA A 59 23.41 -34.08 16.43
C ALA A 59 22.44 -33.06 15.77
N GLY A 60 22.07 -33.28 14.50
CA GLY A 60 21.03 -32.50 13.80
C GLY A 60 19.59 -32.75 14.28
N CYS A 61 19.34 -33.72 15.19
CA CYS A 61 18.01 -34.05 15.71
C CYS A 61 17.68 -33.41 17.07
N ARG A 62 18.62 -32.70 17.71
CA ARG A 62 18.32 -32.02 18.97
C ARG A 62 17.68 -30.67 18.66
N ARG A 63 16.42 -30.48 19.08
CA ARG A 63 15.80 -29.14 19.05
C ARG A 63 16.64 -28.23 19.95
N PRO A 64 16.98 -27.01 19.50
CA PRO A 64 17.67 -26.06 20.37
C PRO A 64 16.83 -25.80 21.61
N GLU A 65 17.48 -25.61 22.76
CA GLU A 65 16.81 -25.23 23.99
C GLU A 65 16.18 -23.84 23.79
N GLY A 66 14.87 -23.74 23.98
CA GLY A 66 14.13 -22.47 23.92
C GLY A 66 13.87 -21.99 25.34
N HIS A 67 14.18 -20.73 25.62
CA HIS A 67 13.92 -20.12 26.92
C HIS A 67 12.58 -19.37 26.90
N LEU A 68 11.78 -19.54 27.96
CA LEU A 68 10.59 -18.74 28.22
C LEU A 68 10.97 -17.68 29.25
N VAL A 69 10.84 -16.40 28.88
CA VAL A 69 11.22 -15.26 29.74
C VAL A 69 9.94 -14.50 30.12
N PRO A 70 9.46 -14.59 31.37
CA PRO A 70 8.30 -13.82 31.83
C PRO A 70 8.67 -12.36 32.10
N TYR A 71 7.66 -11.50 32.19
CA TYR A 71 7.83 -10.12 32.65
C TYR A 71 8.38 -10.08 34.08
N THR A 72 9.33 -9.17 34.33
CA THR A 72 9.77 -8.82 35.70
C THR A 72 8.68 -8.04 36.44
N ALA A 73 7.97 -7.17 35.72
CA ALA A 73 6.74 -6.50 36.15
C ALA A 73 5.71 -6.54 35.02
N SER A 74 4.65 -7.33 35.19
CA SER A 74 3.61 -7.49 34.18
C SER A 74 2.65 -6.29 34.20
N PRO A 75 2.36 -5.66 33.05
CA PRO A 75 1.24 -4.73 32.94
C PRO A 75 -0.08 -5.46 33.23
N GLU A 76 -0.98 -4.84 33.98
CA GLU A 76 -2.25 -5.45 34.43
C GLU A 76 -3.14 -5.90 33.26
N TRP A 77 -3.17 -5.12 32.18
CA TRP A 77 -4.02 -5.35 31.01
C TRP A 77 -3.40 -6.24 29.92
N VAL A 78 -2.14 -6.68 30.09
CA VAL A 78 -1.47 -7.55 29.10
C VAL A 78 -1.60 -9.02 29.54
N VAL A 79 -2.26 -9.81 28.70
CA VAL A 79 -2.36 -11.27 28.86
C VAL A 79 -1.53 -11.94 27.76
N PRO A 80 -0.43 -12.65 28.09
CA PRO A 80 0.39 -13.33 27.09
C PRO A 80 -0.44 -14.26 26.19
N GLY A 81 -0.22 -14.17 24.88
CA GLY A 81 -0.93 -14.91 23.84
C GLY A 81 -2.25 -14.30 23.39
N LYS A 82 -2.76 -13.26 24.06
CA LYS A 82 -3.96 -12.52 23.61
C LYS A 82 -3.57 -11.21 22.92
N PRO A 83 -4.15 -10.91 21.74
CA PRO A 83 -3.93 -9.62 21.12
C PRO A 83 -4.59 -8.50 21.93
N LEU A 84 -3.93 -7.35 21.97
CA LEU A 84 -4.53 -6.08 22.36
C LEU A 84 -4.71 -5.22 21.11
N ILE A 85 -5.77 -4.42 21.08
CA ILE A 85 -6.06 -3.53 19.95
C ILE A 85 -5.94 -2.09 20.45
N TYR A 86 -5.00 -1.35 19.88
CA TYR A 86 -4.79 0.07 20.18
C TYR A 86 -5.38 0.92 19.06
N ALA A 87 -6.12 1.98 19.42
CA ALA A 87 -6.54 3.00 18.46
C ALA A 87 -5.42 4.04 18.30
N THR A 88 -4.93 4.30 17.11
CA THR A 88 -3.91 5.34 16.86
C THR A 88 -4.11 5.91 15.47
N THR A 89 -3.24 6.81 15.03
CA THR A 89 -3.39 7.51 13.76
C THR A 89 -2.05 7.60 13.06
N VAL A 90 -2.06 7.45 11.73
CA VAL A 90 -0.91 7.84 10.90
C VAL A 90 -1.06 9.32 10.56
N PRO A 91 -0.13 10.20 11.00
CA PRO A 91 -0.07 11.57 10.50
C PRO A 91 0.26 11.54 9.01
N ALA A 92 -0.50 12.28 8.21
CA ALA A 92 -0.27 12.39 6.78
C ALA A 92 -0.46 13.83 6.31
N ALA A 93 0.12 14.15 5.15
CA ALA A 93 0.11 15.49 4.58
C ALA A 93 -1.29 16.02 4.26
N TYR A 94 -2.26 15.12 4.10
CA TYR A 94 -3.59 15.44 3.55
C TYR A 94 -4.73 15.04 4.49
N GLY A 95 -4.43 14.97 5.77
CA GLY A 95 -5.30 14.45 6.81
C GLY A 95 -4.84 13.08 7.28
N GLY A 96 -4.78 12.90 8.59
CA GLY A 96 -4.39 11.65 9.23
C GLY A 96 -5.41 10.54 9.02
N VAL A 97 -4.94 9.30 9.08
CA VAL A 97 -5.77 8.11 8.92
C VAL A 97 -5.86 7.36 10.26
N PRO A 98 -7.05 7.32 10.90
CA PRO A 98 -7.21 6.61 12.15
C PRO A 98 -7.25 5.10 11.89
N LEU A 99 -6.54 4.36 12.73
CA LEU A 99 -6.34 2.93 12.58
C LEU A 99 -6.37 2.21 13.93
N PHE A 100 -6.60 0.91 13.85
CA PHE A 100 -6.40 -0.04 14.93
C PHE A 100 -5.09 -0.79 14.68
N VAL A 101 -4.33 -1.00 15.75
CA VAL A 101 -3.09 -1.78 15.74
C VAL A 101 -3.29 -3.01 16.60
N THR A 102 -3.16 -4.18 16.00
CA THR A 102 -3.07 -5.43 16.76
C THR A 102 -1.67 -5.55 17.34
N THR A 103 -1.58 -5.62 18.66
CA THR A 103 -0.33 -5.82 19.39
C THR A 103 -0.36 -7.13 20.16
N TYR A 104 0.81 -7.77 20.27
CA TYR A 104 1.03 -8.95 21.09
C TYR A 104 2.17 -8.61 22.05
N GLU A 105 1.91 -8.63 23.35
CA GLU A 105 2.93 -8.33 24.36
C GLU A 105 3.64 -6.97 24.16
N GLY A 106 2.93 -5.96 23.65
CA GLY A 106 3.48 -4.61 23.35
C GLY A 106 4.11 -4.46 21.97
N ARG A 107 4.05 -5.50 21.13
CA ARG A 107 4.62 -5.51 19.78
C ARG A 107 3.52 -5.40 18.72
N PRO A 108 3.46 -4.31 17.93
CA PRO A 108 2.51 -4.22 16.82
C PRO A 108 2.81 -5.26 15.74
N THR A 109 1.78 -5.97 15.24
CA THR A 109 1.96 -7.02 14.21
C THR A 109 1.09 -6.85 12.97
N HIS A 110 -0.04 -6.16 13.10
CA HIS A 110 -0.97 -5.92 11.99
C HIS A 110 -1.74 -4.60 12.19
N LEU A 111 -2.03 -3.91 11.08
CA LEU A 111 -2.79 -2.66 11.05
C LEU A 111 -4.18 -2.91 10.45
N GLN A 112 -5.19 -2.22 10.98
CA GLN A 112 -6.59 -2.31 10.53
C GLN A 112 -7.19 -0.90 10.52
N ALA A 113 -8.21 -0.64 9.70
CA ALA A 113 -8.88 0.66 9.74
C ALA A 113 -9.71 0.84 11.03
N ASN A 114 -9.72 2.06 11.60
CA ASN A 114 -10.57 2.36 12.75
C ASN A 114 -12.04 2.46 12.31
N ARG A 115 -12.79 1.39 12.58
CA ARG A 115 -14.21 1.30 12.20
C ARG A 115 -15.17 2.08 13.08
N LEU A 116 -14.71 2.54 14.25
CA LEU A 116 -15.50 3.48 15.05
C LEU A 116 -15.53 4.87 14.38
N PHE A 117 -14.52 5.19 13.58
CA PHE A 117 -14.45 6.43 12.81
C PHE A 117 -15.15 6.31 11.45
N SER A 118 -14.81 5.29 10.64
CA SER A 118 -15.39 5.16 9.29
C SER A 118 -15.49 3.71 8.79
N GLY A 119 -16.37 3.47 7.82
CA GLY A 119 -16.47 2.17 7.13
C GLY A 119 -15.38 1.90 6.10
N ALA A 120 -14.48 2.88 5.85
CA ALA A 120 -13.39 2.73 4.90
C ALA A 120 -12.29 1.80 5.45
N GLY A 121 -11.62 1.11 4.53
CA GLY A 121 -10.43 0.28 4.77
C GLY A 121 -9.13 1.11 4.69
N LEU A 122 -8.00 0.44 4.49
CA LEU A 122 -6.67 1.08 4.39
C LEU A 122 -6.13 1.05 2.96
N THR A 123 -5.16 1.92 2.66
CA THR A 123 -4.37 1.84 1.42
C THR A 123 -3.26 0.78 1.59
N PRO A 124 -2.70 0.22 0.49
CA PRO A 124 -1.56 -0.70 0.57
C PRO A 124 -0.37 -0.13 1.34
N GLN A 125 -0.09 1.16 1.16
CA GLN A 125 0.99 1.91 1.81
C GLN A 125 0.82 1.88 3.32
N LEU A 126 -0.36 2.28 3.80
CA LEU A 126 -0.69 2.29 5.22
C LEU A 126 -0.73 0.89 5.82
N GLN A 127 -1.14 -0.12 5.06
CA GLN A 127 -1.09 -1.49 5.54
C GLN A 127 0.35 -2.00 5.67
N ALA A 128 1.24 -1.54 4.78
CA ALA A 128 2.63 -1.98 4.73
C ALA A 128 3.57 -1.19 5.65
N SER A 129 3.18 0.00 6.12
CA SER A 129 4.03 0.86 6.94
C SER A 129 4.46 0.22 8.26
N ILE A 130 3.74 -0.78 8.76
CA ILE A 130 4.20 -1.58 9.90
C ILE A 130 5.52 -2.31 9.62
N LEU A 131 5.82 -2.64 8.37
CA LEU A 131 7.12 -3.19 8.00
C LEU A 131 8.23 -2.14 8.07
N ASP A 132 7.91 -0.85 7.86
CA ASP A 132 8.89 0.25 7.97
C ASP A 132 9.36 0.43 9.42
N LEU A 133 8.47 0.20 10.41
CA LEU A 133 8.84 0.14 11.83
C LEU A 133 9.92 -0.92 12.10
N TYR A 134 9.78 -2.08 11.46
CA TYR A 134 10.63 -3.25 11.63
C TYR A 134 11.71 -3.39 10.56
N ASP A 135 11.90 -2.36 9.74
CA ASP A 135 12.89 -2.37 8.67
C ASP A 135 14.29 -2.49 9.27
N PRO A 136 15.06 -3.54 8.92
CA PRO A 136 16.40 -3.73 9.44
C PRO A 136 17.42 -2.72 8.91
N ASP A 137 17.09 -1.90 7.90
CA ASP A 137 17.91 -0.78 7.43
C ASP A 137 17.55 0.56 8.07
N ARG A 138 16.54 0.57 8.96
CA ARG A 138 16.16 1.75 9.72
C ARG A 138 17.37 2.27 10.52
N ALA A 139 17.51 3.59 10.58
CA ALA A 139 18.60 4.24 11.29
C ALA A 139 18.61 3.82 12.77
N ALA A 140 19.65 3.08 13.19
CA ALA A 140 19.71 2.47 14.51
C ALA A 140 20.54 3.29 15.53
N GLY A 141 21.20 4.36 15.09
CA GLY A 141 22.07 5.18 15.94
C GLY A 141 22.40 6.53 15.30
N TYR A 142 22.92 7.43 16.12
CA TYR A 142 23.29 8.78 15.70
C TYR A 142 24.60 8.74 14.91
N GLN A 143 24.74 9.66 13.96
CA GLN A 143 25.96 9.80 13.16
C GLN A 143 26.40 11.26 13.06
N GLN A 144 27.72 11.47 13.10
CA GLN A 144 28.38 12.73 12.80
C GLN A 144 29.43 12.50 11.71
N ASN A 145 29.34 13.21 10.59
CA ASN A 145 30.19 13.06 9.41
C ASN A 145 30.29 11.60 8.93
N ALA A 146 29.14 10.89 8.93
CA ALA A 146 29.00 9.46 8.64
C ALA A 146 29.68 8.49 9.63
N TYR A 147 30.21 8.97 10.76
CA TYR A 147 30.72 8.13 11.84
C TYR A 147 29.69 7.96 12.96
N PRO A 148 29.52 6.76 13.55
CA PRO A 148 28.62 6.55 14.68
C PRO A 148 28.97 7.45 15.88
N THR A 149 27.94 7.96 16.56
CA THR A 149 28.03 8.77 17.78
C THR A 149 26.84 8.47 18.70
N THR A 150 26.76 9.13 19.85
CA THR A 150 25.70 8.90 20.84
C THR A 150 24.64 10.00 20.84
N ARG A 151 23.48 9.68 21.42
CA ARG A 151 22.38 10.64 21.60
C ARG A 151 22.80 11.80 22.49
N GLU A 152 23.48 11.50 23.60
CA GLU A 152 23.90 12.50 24.59
C GLU A 152 24.81 13.55 23.94
N ARG A 153 25.73 13.11 23.07
CA ARG A 153 26.60 14.01 22.33
C ARG A 153 25.84 14.88 21.33
N PHE A 154 24.85 14.32 20.66
CA PHE A 154 23.97 15.08 19.77
C PHE A 154 23.17 16.14 20.56
N VAL A 155 22.56 15.76 21.68
CA VAL A 155 21.75 16.66 22.52
C VAL A 155 22.61 17.79 23.09
N GLU A 156 23.78 17.49 23.63
CA GLU A 156 24.71 18.50 24.19
C GLU A 156 25.05 19.60 23.15
N LEU A 157 25.35 19.20 21.92
CA LEU A 157 25.69 20.14 20.85
C LEU A 157 24.45 20.88 20.34
N PHE A 158 23.32 20.20 20.22
CA PHE A 158 22.06 20.82 19.81
C PHE A 158 21.63 21.90 20.81
N GLU A 159 21.74 21.66 22.12
CA GLU A 159 21.40 22.64 23.16
C GLU A 159 22.34 23.86 23.16
N ARG A 160 23.63 23.63 22.92
CA ARG A 160 24.61 24.71 22.72
C ARG A 160 24.21 25.59 21.53
N ASP A 161 23.89 24.98 20.40
CA ASP A 161 23.59 25.71 19.16
C ASP A 161 22.22 26.40 19.25
N LEU A 162 21.23 25.78 19.90
CA LEU A 162 19.94 26.38 20.22
C LEU A 162 20.08 27.68 21.01
N THR A 163 21.00 27.72 21.98
CA THR A 163 21.29 28.94 22.75
C THR A 163 21.78 30.05 21.83
N ALA A 164 22.73 29.74 20.94
CA ALA A 164 23.25 30.69 19.96
C ALA A 164 22.21 31.11 18.89
N TRP A 165 21.26 30.25 18.54
CA TRP A 165 20.16 30.59 17.63
C TRP A 165 19.18 31.55 18.30
N ARG A 166 18.89 31.37 19.59
CA ARG A 166 18.01 32.27 20.36
C ARG A 166 18.58 33.69 20.46
N GLU A 167 19.88 33.82 20.73
CA GLU A 167 20.56 35.12 20.76
C GLU A 167 20.44 35.88 19.43
N ARG A 168 20.47 35.15 18.30
CA ARG A 168 20.33 35.70 16.95
C ARG A 168 18.90 35.73 16.43
N LYS A 169 17.89 35.46 17.28
CA LYS A 169 16.47 35.39 16.89
C LYS A 169 16.20 34.47 15.68
N GLY A 170 17.02 33.43 15.51
CA GLY A 170 16.92 32.47 14.41
C GLY A 170 17.66 32.85 13.13
N ALA A 171 18.36 33.99 13.09
CA ALA A 171 19.05 34.44 11.88
C ALA A 171 20.06 33.40 11.39
N GLY A 172 19.87 32.95 10.15
CA GLY A 172 20.68 31.92 9.51
C GLY A 172 20.36 30.49 9.91
N VAL A 173 19.17 30.23 10.46
CA VAL A 173 18.60 28.89 10.64
C VAL A 173 17.51 28.66 9.60
N ALA A 174 17.57 27.54 8.89
CA ALA A 174 16.51 27.08 8.01
C ALA A 174 16.08 25.67 8.42
N ILE A 175 14.76 25.42 8.42
CA ILE A 175 14.17 24.12 8.72
C ILE A 175 13.32 23.69 7.54
N VAL A 176 13.58 22.49 7.01
CA VAL A 176 12.78 21.83 5.97
C VAL A 176 12.08 20.64 6.61
N VAL A 177 10.76 20.64 6.60
CA VAL A 177 9.91 19.56 7.15
C VAL A 177 8.97 19.00 6.09
N GLU A 178 8.50 17.78 6.28
CA GLU A 178 7.38 17.29 5.49
C GLU A 178 6.07 18.00 5.90
N PRO A 179 5.12 18.21 4.96
CA PRO A 179 3.79 18.68 5.32
C PRO A 179 3.07 17.61 6.15
N THR A 180 2.55 18.03 7.30
CA THR A 180 1.82 17.20 8.26
C THR A 180 0.62 17.97 8.79
N VAL A 181 -0.56 17.37 8.80
CA VAL A 181 -1.76 17.96 9.40
C VAL A 181 -1.85 17.53 10.86
N SER A 182 -1.16 18.26 11.74
CA SER A 182 -1.14 18.04 13.19
C SER A 182 -1.37 19.37 13.92
N PRO A 183 -2.43 19.49 14.73
CA PRO A 183 -2.69 20.71 15.47
C PRO A 183 -1.61 21.06 16.49
N THR A 184 -1.03 20.06 17.15
CA THR A 184 0.05 20.28 18.10
C THR A 184 1.31 20.80 17.39
N LEU A 185 1.72 20.18 16.27
CA LEU A 185 2.85 20.66 15.47
C LEU A 185 2.58 22.05 14.88
N ALA A 186 1.37 22.32 14.39
CA ALA A 186 0.96 23.65 13.92
C ALA A 186 1.11 24.71 15.03
N GLY A 187 0.67 24.38 16.25
CA GLY A 187 0.84 25.21 17.43
C GLY A 187 2.30 25.48 17.76
N LEU A 188 3.14 24.45 17.78
CA LEU A 188 4.57 24.57 18.04
C LEU A 188 5.30 25.34 16.94
N ARG A 189 4.97 25.13 15.66
CA ARG A 189 5.55 25.89 14.54
C ARG A 189 5.18 27.38 14.62
N LYS A 190 3.96 27.70 15.06
CA LYS A 190 3.55 29.08 15.33
C LYS A 190 4.29 29.70 16.51
N GLU A 191 4.54 28.92 17.56
CA GLU A 191 5.36 29.34 18.70
C GLU A 191 6.82 29.57 18.28
N PHE A 192 7.40 28.64 17.52
CA PHE A 192 8.72 28.72 16.92
C PHE A 192 8.89 30.00 16.10
N ARG A 193 7.96 30.33 15.19
CA ARG A 193 8.03 31.56 14.39
C ARG A 193 8.01 32.84 15.22
N LYS A 194 7.38 32.82 16.40
CA LYS A 194 7.40 33.97 17.32
C LYS A 194 8.73 34.09 18.06
N GLN A 195 9.34 32.97 18.45
CA GLN A 195 10.62 32.94 19.15
C GLN A 195 11.81 33.18 18.19
N PHE A 196 11.70 32.73 16.95
CA PHE A 196 12.73 32.78 15.91
C PHE A 196 12.21 33.45 14.62
N PRO A 197 11.88 34.76 14.66
CA PRO A 197 11.29 35.47 13.52
C PRO A 197 12.21 35.56 12.30
N GLU A 198 13.53 35.44 12.47
CA GLU A 198 14.52 35.49 11.38
C GLU A 198 14.87 34.08 10.84
N ALA A 199 14.25 33.02 11.37
CA ALA A 199 14.45 31.65 10.88
C ALA A 199 13.48 31.32 9.73
N LEU A 200 13.95 30.53 8.77
CA LEU A 200 13.13 30.05 7.65
C LEU A 200 12.51 28.71 8.01
N LEU A 201 11.19 28.59 7.90
CA LEU A 201 10.47 27.33 8.06
C LEU A 201 9.76 26.97 6.75
N CYS A 202 10.24 25.90 6.13
CA CYS A 202 9.81 25.40 4.84
C CYS A 202 9.10 24.04 4.99
N THR A 203 8.00 23.87 4.27
CA THR A 203 7.40 22.55 4.06
C THR A 203 7.71 22.09 2.64
N TYR A 204 8.17 20.85 2.51
CA TYR A 204 8.53 20.31 1.21
C TYR A 204 8.04 18.87 1.03
N ARG A 205 7.38 18.66 -0.10
CA ARG A 205 6.99 17.34 -0.61
C ARG A 205 7.02 17.40 -2.14
N PRO A 206 7.58 16.40 -2.84
CA PRO A 206 7.60 16.40 -4.29
C PRO A 206 6.20 16.35 -4.90
N VAL A 207 5.27 15.65 -4.26
CA VAL A 207 3.87 15.55 -4.68
C VAL A 207 3.02 16.19 -3.59
N GLY A 208 2.62 17.45 -3.80
CA GLY A 208 2.00 18.34 -2.79
C GLY A 208 0.62 18.87 -3.19
N ASN A 209 -0.01 19.63 -2.28
CA ASN A 209 -1.26 20.36 -2.50
C ASN A 209 -1.09 21.82 -2.95
N GLY A 210 0.15 22.27 -3.18
CA GLY A 210 0.48 23.69 -3.43
C GLY A 210 -0.36 24.33 -4.53
N GLU A 211 -0.50 23.67 -5.67
CA GLU A 211 -1.28 24.16 -6.82
C GLU A 211 -2.78 24.31 -6.48
N ARG A 212 -3.36 23.36 -5.74
CA ARG A 212 -4.77 23.43 -5.29
C ARG A 212 -4.96 24.52 -4.24
N SER A 213 -4.05 24.63 -3.29
CA SER A 213 -4.08 25.67 -2.25
C SER A 213 -4.00 27.06 -2.87
N GLU A 214 -3.14 27.26 -3.87
CA GLU A 214 -3.07 28.53 -4.60
C GLU A 214 -4.34 28.78 -5.43
N ALA A 215 -4.90 27.76 -6.09
CA ALA A 215 -6.17 27.89 -6.82
C ALA A 215 -7.32 28.33 -5.90
N THR A 216 -7.42 27.79 -4.67
CA THR A 216 -8.44 28.24 -3.70
C THR A 216 -8.20 29.68 -3.26
N LYS A 217 -6.95 30.10 -3.06
CA LYS A 217 -6.60 31.48 -2.71
C LYS A 217 -6.99 32.46 -3.82
N GLN A 218 -6.74 32.12 -5.08
CA GLN A 218 -7.13 32.94 -6.23
C GLN A 218 -8.65 33.03 -6.39
N LEU A 219 -9.38 31.93 -6.16
CA LEU A 219 -10.83 31.89 -6.35
C LEU A 219 -11.62 32.49 -5.19
N PHE A 220 -11.21 32.24 -3.94
CA PHE A 220 -11.98 32.56 -2.73
C PHE A 220 -11.30 33.60 -1.82
N GLY A 221 -10.10 34.06 -2.17
CA GLY A 221 -9.32 35.03 -1.38
C GLY A 221 -8.57 34.43 -0.18
N SER A 222 -8.77 33.14 0.12
CA SER A 222 -8.07 32.42 1.19
C SER A 222 -7.78 30.97 0.79
N ARG A 223 -6.75 30.38 1.43
CA ARG A 223 -6.45 28.95 1.26
C ARG A 223 -7.52 28.14 1.97
N LEU A 224 -8.14 27.19 1.27
CA LEU A 224 -9.19 26.34 1.79
C LEU A 224 -8.89 24.87 1.48
N THR A 225 -9.38 23.97 2.33
CA THR A 225 -9.29 22.53 2.08
C THR A 225 -10.51 22.07 1.31
N LEU A 226 -10.29 21.30 0.25
CA LEU A 226 -11.33 20.69 -0.57
C LEU A 226 -11.85 19.43 0.12
N LEU A 227 -13.17 19.33 0.31
CA LEU A 227 -13.82 18.15 0.88
C LEU A 227 -14.88 17.59 -0.08
N PRO A 228 -14.48 16.73 -1.04
CA PRO A 228 -15.44 16.09 -1.94
C PRO A 228 -16.35 15.10 -1.19
N ARG A 229 -17.67 15.21 -1.40
CA ARG A 229 -18.71 14.33 -0.85
C ARG A 229 -18.93 13.13 -1.77
N TRP A 230 -17.95 12.23 -1.81
CA TRP A 230 -17.92 11.06 -2.70
C TRP A 230 -19.17 10.17 -2.64
N ALA A 231 -19.71 9.96 -1.44
CA ALA A 231 -20.91 9.15 -1.21
C ALA A 231 -22.21 9.81 -1.68
N GLU A 232 -22.18 11.11 -2.02
CA GLU A 232 -23.35 11.88 -2.43
C GLU A 232 -23.31 12.26 -3.92
N ALA A 233 -22.15 12.14 -4.57
CA ALA A 233 -21.97 12.51 -5.97
C ALA A 233 -22.66 11.52 -6.93
N ASP A 234 -23.53 12.03 -7.80
CA ASP A 234 -24.24 11.22 -8.80
C ASP A 234 -23.47 11.12 -10.12
N VAL A 235 -22.80 12.20 -10.52
CA VAL A 235 -21.97 12.26 -11.72
C VAL A 235 -20.64 12.89 -11.36
N ILE A 236 -19.55 12.17 -11.63
CA ILE A 236 -18.19 12.57 -11.32
C ILE A 236 -17.41 12.72 -12.62
N LEU A 237 -16.81 13.88 -12.85
CA LEU A 237 -15.78 14.09 -13.87
C LEU A 237 -14.42 14.19 -13.17
N SER A 238 -13.56 13.20 -13.40
CA SER A 238 -12.17 13.20 -12.96
C SER A 238 -11.24 13.50 -14.13
N VAL A 239 -10.38 14.51 -13.98
CA VAL A 239 -9.33 14.84 -14.95
C VAL A 239 -7.98 14.65 -14.29
N GLY A 240 -7.31 13.55 -14.63
CA GLY A 240 -5.99 13.21 -14.10
C GLY A 240 -5.94 12.91 -12.60
N CYS A 241 -7.09 12.76 -11.93
CA CYS A 241 -7.16 12.39 -10.52
C CYS A 241 -7.40 10.88 -10.37
N ASP A 242 -6.39 10.16 -9.89
CA ASP A 242 -6.40 8.72 -9.64
C ASP A 242 -6.86 8.41 -8.20
N PHE A 243 -8.02 8.96 -7.81
CA PHE A 243 -8.58 8.79 -6.45
C PHE A 243 -8.77 7.33 -6.00
N ALA A 244 -8.77 6.36 -6.93
CA ALA A 244 -8.92 4.94 -6.63
C ALA A 244 -7.58 4.21 -6.43
N SER A 245 -6.45 4.89 -6.64
CA SER A 245 -5.12 4.35 -6.41
C SER A 245 -4.32 5.17 -5.39
N GLY A 246 -3.55 4.48 -4.55
CA GLY A 246 -2.64 5.10 -3.58
C GLY A 246 -3.30 6.07 -2.61
N ASP A 247 -2.55 7.12 -2.26
CA ASP A 247 -2.93 8.13 -1.26
C ASP A 247 -3.43 9.45 -1.89
N GLU A 248 -3.86 9.45 -3.17
CA GLU A 248 -4.25 10.70 -3.83
C GLU A 248 -5.49 11.34 -3.19
N GLU A 249 -6.62 10.65 -3.04
CA GLU A 249 -7.78 11.17 -2.27
C GLU A 249 -8.10 10.28 -1.05
N GLY A 250 -7.20 9.34 -0.75
CA GLY A 250 -7.29 8.43 0.38
C GLY A 250 -8.39 7.36 0.25
N PRO A 251 -8.50 6.48 1.26
CA PRO A 251 -9.43 5.34 1.22
C PRO A 251 -10.91 5.76 1.26
N TRP A 252 -11.22 6.98 1.73
CA TRP A 252 -12.60 7.49 1.80
C TRP A 252 -13.21 7.77 0.43
N ALA A 253 -12.42 8.20 -0.55
CA ALA A 253 -12.89 8.38 -1.91
C ALA A 253 -13.39 7.07 -2.52
N VAL A 254 -12.58 6.01 -2.39
CA VAL A 254 -12.94 4.66 -2.82
C VAL A 254 -14.18 4.16 -2.09
N HIS A 255 -14.24 4.34 -0.77
CA HIS A 255 -15.38 3.90 0.02
C HIS A 255 -16.68 4.60 -0.41
N GLY A 256 -16.66 5.93 -0.50
CA GLY A 256 -17.84 6.72 -0.86
C GLY A 256 -18.34 6.42 -2.28
N ILE A 257 -17.43 6.20 -3.24
CA ILE A 257 -17.84 5.80 -4.59
C ILE A 257 -18.39 4.38 -4.60
N ALA A 258 -17.75 3.45 -3.89
CA ALA A 258 -18.20 2.06 -3.83
C ALA A 258 -19.61 1.92 -3.25
N THR A 259 -19.98 2.71 -2.23
CA THR A 259 -21.34 2.67 -1.67
C THR A 259 -22.40 3.07 -2.69
N ARG A 260 -22.11 4.01 -3.60
CA ARG A 260 -23.00 4.44 -4.71
C ARG A 260 -23.02 3.49 -5.91
N ARG A 261 -22.12 2.51 -5.94
CA ARG A 261 -22.00 1.52 -7.02
C ARG A 261 -22.34 0.10 -6.57
N ARG A 262 -22.58 -0.09 -5.27
CA ARG A 262 -23.03 -1.36 -4.69
C ARG A 262 -24.56 -1.46 -4.75
N LEU A 263 -25.05 -1.96 -5.87
CA LEU A 263 -26.48 -2.20 -6.09
C LEU A 263 -26.96 -3.40 -5.27
N ARG A 264 -28.13 -3.31 -4.64
CA ARG A 264 -28.83 -4.45 -4.00
C ARG A 264 -30.05 -4.90 -4.79
N SER A 265 -30.57 -4.04 -5.65
CA SER A 265 -31.72 -4.33 -6.50
C SER A 265 -31.59 -3.63 -7.86
N PRO A 266 -32.28 -4.11 -8.91
CA PRO A 266 -32.23 -3.47 -10.23
C PRO A 266 -32.80 -2.03 -10.26
N GLY A 267 -33.68 -1.69 -9.32
CA GLY A 267 -34.33 -0.38 -9.24
C GLY A 267 -33.46 0.74 -8.65
N GLU A 268 -32.27 0.42 -8.13
CA GLU A 268 -31.37 1.41 -7.55
C GLU A 268 -30.68 2.27 -8.62
N GLU A 269 -30.34 3.50 -8.24
CA GLU A 269 -29.55 4.42 -9.05
C GLU A 269 -28.07 4.24 -8.76
N MET A 270 -27.24 4.41 -9.80
CA MET A 270 -25.80 4.20 -9.74
C MET A 270 -25.06 5.48 -10.12
N SER A 271 -24.02 5.85 -9.38
CA SER A 271 -23.18 6.98 -9.80
C SER A 271 -22.51 6.70 -11.14
N ARG A 272 -22.39 7.74 -11.99
CA ARG A 272 -21.69 7.68 -13.28
C ARG A 272 -20.35 8.39 -13.20
N ILE A 273 -19.30 7.75 -13.69
CA ILE A 273 -17.93 8.26 -13.60
C ILE A 273 -17.34 8.46 -15.01
N TYR A 274 -16.94 9.70 -15.26
CA TYR A 274 -16.18 10.15 -16.43
C TYR A 274 -14.73 10.38 -16.03
N VAL A 275 -13.79 9.80 -16.76
CA VAL A 275 -12.35 9.93 -16.49
C VAL A 275 -11.61 10.38 -17.73
N VAL A 276 -10.76 11.39 -17.58
CA VAL A 276 -9.82 11.85 -18.60
C VAL A 276 -8.41 11.74 -18.04
N GLU A 277 -7.57 10.93 -18.67
CA GLU A 277 -6.22 10.62 -18.16
C GLU A 277 -5.28 10.18 -19.29
N GLU A 278 -3.97 10.34 -19.07
CA GLU A 278 -2.96 9.99 -20.07
C GLU A 278 -2.52 8.52 -19.99
N ARG A 279 -2.28 8.03 -18.77
CA ARG A 279 -2.04 6.61 -18.50
C ARG A 279 -3.34 5.95 -18.07
N LEU A 280 -3.45 4.64 -18.24
CA LEU A 280 -4.55 3.89 -17.63
C LEU A 280 -4.31 3.77 -16.12
N THR A 281 -5.27 4.20 -15.31
CA THR A 281 -5.20 4.19 -13.85
C THR A 281 -6.21 3.22 -13.22
N SER A 282 -6.18 3.04 -11.89
CA SER A 282 -7.23 2.30 -11.19
C SER A 282 -8.58 3.02 -11.27
N THR A 283 -8.58 4.35 -11.22
CA THR A 283 -9.79 5.17 -11.43
C THR A 283 -10.35 4.97 -12.84
N GLY A 284 -9.49 5.00 -13.86
CA GLY A 284 -9.88 4.74 -15.25
C GLY A 284 -10.42 3.33 -15.47
N ALA A 285 -9.93 2.34 -14.73
CA ALA A 285 -10.42 0.96 -14.81
C ALA A 285 -11.84 0.80 -14.27
N ILE A 286 -12.23 1.58 -13.26
CA ILE A 286 -13.60 1.55 -12.70
C ILE A 286 -14.58 2.52 -13.38
N ALA A 287 -14.06 3.43 -14.21
CA ALA A 287 -14.85 4.43 -14.92
C ALA A 287 -15.93 3.81 -15.82
N ASP A 288 -17.05 4.52 -15.98
CA ASP A 288 -18.04 4.16 -16.98
C ASP A 288 -17.60 4.65 -18.36
N HIS A 289 -16.99 5.84 -18.41
CA HIS A 289 -16.42 6.41 -19.62
C HIS A 289 -15.01 6.90 -19.35
N ARG A 290 -14.06 6.43 -20.15
CA ARG A 290 -12.66 6.85 -20.07
C ARG A 290 -12.21 7.45 -21.40
N LEU A 291 -11.60 8.63 -21.35
CA LEU A 291 -10.96 9.28 -22.48
C LEU A 291 -9.44 9.32 -22.26
N ALA A 292 -8.69 8.63 -23.12
CA ALA A 292 -7.23 8.68 -23.11
C ALA A 292 -6.75 10.00 -23.75
N LEU A 293 -6.15 10.90 -22.96
CA LEU A 293 -5.69 12.21 -23.43
C LEU A 293 -4.34 12.57 -22.80
N LYS A 294 -3.39 13.03 -23.61
CA LYS A 294 -2.06 13.45 -23.12
C LYS A 294 -2.17 14.56 -22.07
N ALA A 295 -1.28 14.53 -21.08
CA ALA A 295 -1.34 15.44 -19.92
C ALA A 295 -1.38 16.93 -20.32
N GLY A 296 -0.61 17.34 -21.33
CA GLY A 296 -0.59 18.73 -21.80
C GLY A 296 -1.89 19.23 -22.45
N ASP A 297 -2.78 18.33 -22.88
CA ASP A 297 -4.07 18.71 -23.50
C ASP A 297 -5.22 18.73 -22.48
N GLN A 298 -5.02 18.21 -21.26
CA GLN A 298 -6.10 18.03 -20.28
C GLN A 298 -6.60 19.36 -19.69
N THR A 299 -5.73 20.37 -19.54
CA THR A 299 -6.16 21.72 -19.11
C THR A 299 -7.04 22.39 -20.19
N ALA A 300 -6.66 22.26 -21.47
CA ALA A 300 -7.48 22.73 -22.58
C ALA A 300 -8.81 21.96 -22.68
N PHE A 301 -8.81 20.67 -22.32
CA PHE A 301 -10.03 19.87 -22.25
C PHE A 301 -11.00 20.34 -21.16
N LEU A 302 -10.50 20.81 -20.01
CA LEU A 302 -11.37 21.44 -19.00
C LEU A 302 -12.06 22.69 -19.55
N ALA A 303 -11.36 23.54 -20.31
CA ALA A 303 -11.98 24.67 -20.98
C ALA A 303 -13.07 24.22 -21.99
N LEU A 304 -12.86 23.11 -22.70
CA LEU A 304 -13.89 22.50 -23.57
C LEU A 304 -15.13 22.08 -22.76
N ILE A 305 -14.95 21.44 -21.60
CA ILE A 305 -16.08 21.11 -20.71
C ILE A 305 -16.81 22.38 -20.25
N ALA A 306 -16.08 23.43 -19.88
CA ALA A 306 -16.69 24.71 -19.53
C ALA A 306 -17.57 25.25 -20.67
N ARG A 307 -17.10 25.17 -21.92
CA ARG A 307 -17.87 25.56 -23.10
C ARG A 307 -19.16 24.76 -23.26
N GLU A 308 -19.09 23.44 -23.13
CA GLU A 308 -20.28 22.58 -23.26
C GLU A 308 -21.25 22.79 -22.07
N LEU A 309 -20.76 23.12 -20.88
CA LEU A 309 -21.57 23.52 -19.72
C LEU A 309 -22.28 24.87 -19.95
N VAL A 310 -21.62 25.83 -20.59
CA VAL A 310 -22.24 27.11 -21.02
C VAL A 310 -23.37 26.83 -22.00
N ALA A 311 -23.13 26.00 -23.02
CA ALA A 311 -24.16 25.59 -23.97
C ALA A 311 -25.34 24.86 -23.31
N ALA A 312 -25.09 24.18 -22.19
CA ALA A 312 -26.11 23.50 -21.39
C ALA A 312 -26.77 24.40 -20.32
N GLY A 313 -26.39 25.68 -20.19
CA GLY A 313 -27.08 26.69 -19.37
C GLY A 313 -26.27 27.36 -18.26
N LEU A 314 -24.98 27.04 -18.07
CA LEU A 314 -24.13 27.71 -17.08
C LEU A 314 -23.41 28.93 -17.65
N ALA A 315 -24.16 30.03 -17.80
CA ALA A 315 -23.64 31.29 -18.36
C ALA A 315 -22.40 31.84 -17.61
N ARG A 316 -22.27 31.60 -16.30
CA ARG A 316 -21.12 32.06 -15.50
C ARG A 316 -19.76 31.52 -15.98
N LEU A 317 -19.74 30.42 -16.73
CA LEU A 317 -18.51 29.82 -17.27
C LEU A 317 -18.15 30.33 -18.68
N GLN A 318 -18.90 31.30 -19.23
CA GLN A 318 -18.73 31.80 -20.59
C GLN A 318 -17.29 32.27 -20.91
N PRO A 319 -16.60 33.04 -20.05
CA PRO A 319 -15.23 33.48 -20.33
C PRO A 319 -14.25 32.31 -20.52
N PHE A 320 -14.41 31.25 -19.73
CA PHE A 320 -13.56 30.07 -19.78
C PHE A 320 -13.84 29.20 -21.01
N GLY A 321 -15.12 29.06 -21.37
CA GLY A 321 -15.52 28.29 -22.55
C GLY A 321 -15.06 28.90 -23.88
N GLN A 322 -14.98 30.23 -23.96
CA GLN A 322 -14.43 30.94 -25.12
C GLN A 322 -12.93 30.68 -25.32
N ALA A 323 -12.20 30.41 -24.24
CA ALA A 323 -10.76 30.15 -24.28
C ALA A 323 -10.39 28.72 -24.78
N ALA A 324 -11.38 27.83 -24.94
CA ALA A 324 -11.18 26.40 -25.25
C ALA A 324 -10.65 26.08 -26.66
N GLY A 325 -10.62 27.05 -27.58
CA GLY A 325 -10.23 26.85 -28.98
C GLY A 325 -11.16 25.92 -29.79
N GLU A 326 -10.95 25.82 -31.11
CA GLU A 326 -11.82 25.05 -32.02
C GLU A 326 -11.23 23.69 -32.48
N SER A 327 -10.02 23.33 -32.03
CA SER A 327 -9.20 22.26 -32.62
C SER A 327 -9.56 20.82 -32.19
N TRP A 328 -10.77 20.56 -31.70
CA TRP A 328 -11.19 19.24 -31.20
C TRP A 328 -11.97 18.45 -32.24
N GLY A 329 -11.55 17.19 -32.47
CA GLY A 329 -12.26 16.26 -33.36
C GLY A 329 -13.63 15.85 -32.83
N GLU A 330 -14.51 15.41 -33.71
CA GLU A 330 -15.90 15.07 -33.38
C GLU A 330 -16.07 14.04 -32.25
N PRO A 331 -15.28 12.95 -32.16
CA PRO A 331 -15.42 11.98 -31.07
C PRO A 331 -15.21 12.61 -29.67
N VAL A 332 -14.22 13.49 -29.54
CA VAL A 332 -13.92 14.16 -28.26
C VAL A 332 -14.99 15.20 -27.93
N ARG A 333 -15.46 15.97 -28.92
CA ARG A 333 -16.56 16.93 -28.72
C ARG A 333 -17.86 16.22 -28.31
N LYS A 334 -18.20 15.11 -28.96
CA LYS A 334 -19.35 14.27 -28.61
C LYS A 334 -19.25 13.76 -27.17
N TRP A 335 -18.08 13.26 -26.76
CA TRP A 335 -17.83 12.81 -25.39
C TRP A 335 -17.96 13.95 -24.38
N ALA A 336 -17.32 15.10 -24.63
CA ALA A 336 -17.36 16.27 -23.75
C ALA A 336 -18.79 16.82 -23.59
N ARG A 337 -19.56 16.89 -24.69
CA ARG A 337 -20.95 17.31 -24.66
C ARG A 337 -21.81 16.38 -23.80
N ALA A 338 -21.66 15.07 -23.96
CA ALA A 338 -22.40 14.09 -23.17
C ALA A 338 -22.05 14.18 -21.67
N ALA A 339 -20.77 14.31 -21.33
CA ALA A 339 -20.32 14.50 -19.95
C ALA A 339 -20.87 15.80 -19.34
N ALA A 340 -20.81 16.93 -20.06
CA ALA A 340 -21.33 18.21 -19.60
C ALA A 340 -22.87 18.20 -19.40
N GLN A 341 -23.61 17.56 -20.31
CA GLN A 341 -25.06 17.40 -20.18
C GLN A 341 -25.44 16.56 -18.94
N ASP A 342 -24.68 15.50 -18.66
CA ASP A 342 -24.89 14.70 -17.45
C ASP A 342 -24.57 15.48 -16.18
N LEU A 343 -23.46 16.22 -16.14
CA LEU A 343 -23.11 17.08 -15.01
C LEU A 343 -24.21 18.13 -14.75
N MET A 344 -24.81 18.67 -15.81
CA MET A 344 -25.93 19.61 -15.67
C MET A 344 -27.19 18.97 -15.10
N ARG A 345 -27.50 17.73 -15.52
CA ARG A 345 -28.67 16.98 -15.04
C ARG A 345 -28.47 16.36 -13.66
N ALA A 346 -27.21 16.20 -13.22
CA ALA A 346 -26.88 15.62 -11.93
C ALA A 346 -27.47 16.43 -10.78
N LYS A 347 -28.02 15.73 -9.77
CA LYS A 347 -28.47 16.39 -8.53
C LYS A 347 -27.26 16.88 -7.76
N ARG A 348 -26.22 16.04 -7.69
CA ARG A 348 -24.92 16.37 -7.09
C ARG A 348 -23.76 16.12 -8.05
N PRO A 349 -23.39 17.08 -8.91
CA PRO A 349 -22.22 16.99 -9.78
C PRO A 349 -20.92 17.20 -8.99
N LEU A 350 -19.85 16.55 -9.44
CA LEU A 350 -18.50 16.73 -8.90
C LEU A 350 -17.48 16.77 -10.03
N VAL A 351 -16.63 17.80 -10.04
CA VAL A 351 -15.45 17.88 -10.92
C VAL A 351 -14.19 17.83 -10.07
N VAL A 352 -13.28 16.91 -10.35
CA VAL A 352 -12.01 16.78 -9.61
C VAL A 352 -10.83 16.73 -10.58
N VAL A 353 -9.72 17.33 -10.18
CA VAL A 353 -8.47 17.39 -10.94
C VAL A 353 -7.33 16.92 -10.05
N GLY A 354 -6.37 16.18 -10.59
CA GLY A 354 -5.27 15.63 -9.79
C GLY A 354 -4.44 16.69 -9.06
N ARG A 355 -3.82 16.34 -7.93
CA ARG A 355 -3.10 17.31 -7.05
C ARG A 355 -1.94 18.02 -7.72
N GLU A 356 -1.25 17.31 -8.61
CA GLU A 356 -0.05 17.80 -9.30
C GLU A 356 -0.38 18.63 -10.55
N TYR A 357 -1.66 18.79 -10.90
CA TYR A 357 -2.00 19.56 -12.10
C TYR A 357 -1.71 21.04 -11.88
N PRO A 358 -1.35 21.77 -12.95
CA PRO A 358 -1.13 23.21 -12.88
C PRO A 358 -2.30 23.93 -12.20
N MET A 359 -2.00 24.95 -11.39
CA MET A 359 -2.98 25.75 -10.65
C MET A 359 -4.18 26.15 -11.51
N VAL A 360 -3.97 26.53 -12.78
CA VAL A 360 -5.05 26.89 -13.73
C VAL A 360 -6.07 25.77 -13.94
N ALA A 361 -5.65 24.51 -13.99
CA ALA A 361 -6.54 23.37 -14.13
C ALA A 361 -7.37 23.15 -12.86
N ALA A 362 -6.73 23.27 -11.69
CA ALA A 362 -7.43 23.22 -10.39
C ALA A 362 -8.43 24.39 -10.26
N LEU A 363 -8.04 25.60 -10.66
CA LEU A 363 -8.87 26.80 -10.66
C LEU A 363 -10.10 26.64 -11.57
N LEU A 364 -9.93 26.10 -12.79
CA LEU A 364 -11.04 25.79 -13.69
C LEU A 364 -12.04 24.79 -13.08
N ALA A 365 -11.55 23.70 -12.48
CA ALA A 365 -12.42 22.72 -11.84
C ALA A 365 -13.15 23.30 -10.61
N LEU A 366 -12.47 24.12 -9.80
CA LEU A 366 -13.10 24.83 -8.69
C LEU A 366 -14.16 25.82 -9.18
N ALA A 367 -13.90 26.56 -10.25
CA ALA A 367 -14.85 27.47 -10.86
C ALA A 367 -16.10 26.72 -11.39
N MET A 368 -15.92 25.54 -12.00
CA MET A 368 -17.05 24.68 -12.40
C MET A 368 -17.87 24.21 -11.21
N ASN A 369 -17.23 23.70 -10.16
CA ASN A 369 -17.93 23.28 -8.94
C ASN A 369 -18.68 24.46 -8.29
N ALA A 370 -18.05 25.64 -8.22
CA ALA A 370 -18.68 26.85 -7.70
C ALA A 370 -19.89 27.29 -8.56
N ALA A 371 -19.83 27.12 -9.89
CA ALA A 371 -20.94 27.42 -10.80
C ALA A 371 -22.15 26.49 -10.62
N PHE A 372 -21.98 25.29 -10.06
CA PHE A 372 -23.09 24.43 -9.66
C PHE A 372 -23.75 24.86 -8.34
N GLU A 373 -23.16 25.83 -7.63
CA GLU A 373 -23.63 26.36 -6.36
C GLU A 373 -23.90 25.23 -5.34
N LYS A 374 -25.04 25.27 -4.63
CA LYS A 374 -25.40 24.29 -3.59
C LYS A 374 -25.57 22.85 -4.10
N ARG A 375 -25.65 22.63 -5.43
CA ARG A 375 -25.72 21.26 -5.98
C ARG A 375 -24.38 20.56 -5.93
N SER A 376 -23.28 21.29 -6.06
CA SER A 376 -21.91 20.74 -6.10
C SER A 376 -21.67 19.76 -4.95
N ALA A 377 -21.15 18.56 -5.23
CA ALA A 377 -20.71 17.62 -4.19
C ALA A 377 -19.30 17.94 -3.65
N LEU A 378 -18.91 19.21 -3.66
CA LEU A 378 -17.65 19.68 -3.09
C LEU A 378 -17.94 20.70 -2.00
N ASP A 379 -17.61 20.34 -0.76
CA ASP A 379 -17.60 21.26 0.36
C ASP A 379 -16.20 21.89 0.51
N LEU A 380 -16.16 23.05 1.15
CA LEU A 380 -14.92 23.75 1.49
C LEU A 380 -14.84 23.88 3.00
N ILE A 381 -13.68 23.62 3.59
CA ILE A 381 -13.41 23.82 5.02
C ILE A 381 -12.16 24.71 5.19
N PRO A 382 -11.90 25.27 6.38
CA PRO A 382 -10.65 25.98 6.64
C PRO A 382 -9.42 25.16 6.23
N ALA A 383 -8.34 25.86 5.85
CA ALA A 383 -7.07 25.20 5.57
C ALA A 383 -6.62 24.35 6.77
N LEU A 384 -6.36 23.07 6.52
CA LEU A 384 -5.81 22.16 7.53
C LEU A 384 -4.28 22.18 7.55
N GLU A 385 -3.65 22.54 6.42
CA GLU A 385 -2.20 22.62 6.28
C GLU A 385 -1.67 23.99 6.76
N ASP A 386 -0.51 23.97 7.44
CA ASP A 386 0.18 25.18 7.86
C ASP A 386 0.71 25.97 6.65
N GLU A 387 0.64 27.29 6.72
CA GLU A 387 1.42 28.14 5.80
C GLU A 387 2.91 27.98 6.09
N ALA A 388 3.71 27.74 5.06
CA ALA A 388 5.17 27.67 5.14
C ALA A 388 5.82 28.07 3.80
N GLU A 389 7.11 28.37 3.86
CA GLU A 389 7.89 28.76 2.68
C GLU A 389 8.12 27.55 1.76
N PRO A 390 8.15 27.75 0.43
CA PRO A 390 8.52 26.71 -0.51
C PRO A 390 10.03 26.41 -0.47
N LEU A 391 10.45 25.25 -0.97
CA LEU A 391 11.84 24.80 -0.93
C LEU A 391 12.78 25.76 -1.70
N GLU A 392 12.25 26.38 -2.75
CA GLU A 392 12.90 27.38 -3.59
C GLU A 392 13.42 28.56 -2.76
N SER A 393 12.61 29.08 -1.83
CA SER A 393 12.98 30.21 -0.98
C SER A 393 14.19 29.86 -0.11
N VAL A 394 14.22 28.65 0.46
CA VAL A 394 15.38 28.18 1.25
C VAL A 394 16.61 28.05 0.36
N GLY A 395 16.45 27.51 -0.86
CA GLY A 395 17.54 27.40 -1.81
C GLY A 395 18.14 28.75 -2.21
N GLU A 396 17.31 29.78 -2.37
CA GLU A 396 17.78 31.15 -2.64
C GLU A 396 18.57 31.75 -1.47
N GLU A 397 18.10 31.56 -0.24
CA GLU A 397 18.80 32.07 0.94
C GLU A 397 20.11 31.32 1.23
N ILE A 398 20.20 30.04 0.88
CA ILE A 398 21.46 29.30 0.88
C ILE A 398 22.44 29.88 -0.15
N ARG A 399 21.98 30.19 -1.38
CA ARG A 399 22.84 30.81 -2.41
C ARG A 399 23.37 32.19 -2.00
N LYS A 400 22.61 32.93 -1.20
CA LYS A 400 23.02 34.22 -0.63
C LYS A 400 23.93 34.08 0.59
N GLU A 401 24.28 32.86 1.00
CA GLU A 401 25.07 32.55 2.20
C GLU A 401 24.42 33.02 3.52
N ASN A 402 23.10 33.23 3.51
CA ASN A 402 22.36 33.67 4.69
C ASN A 402 22.07 32.51 5.65
N VAL A 403 22.06 31.27 5.15
CA VAL A 403 21.79 30.06 5.96
C VAL A 403 23.11 29.45 6.47
N ARG A 404 23.25 29.37 7.80
CA ARG A 404 24.40 28.75 8.49
C ARG A 404 24.11 27.35 9.01
N THR A 405 22.88 27.12 9.48
CA THR A 405 22.41 25.82 9.96
C THR A 405 21.13 25.44 9.23
N LEU A 406 21.11 24.23 8.66
CA LEU A 406 19.97 23.64 7.99
C LEU A 406 19.50 22.38 8.72
N LEU A 407 18.26 22.36 9.18
CA LEU A 407 17.61 21.18 9.76
C LEU A 407 16.67 20.58 8.71
N ILE A 408 16.81 19.30 8.40
CA ILE A 408 15.94 18.57 7.49
C ILE A 408 15.28 17.44 8.27
N LEU A 409 13.96 17.53 8.47
CA LEU A 409 13.19 16.59 9.29
C LEU A 409 12.24 15.78 8.41
N GLY A 410 12.53 14.48 8.25
CA GLY A 410 11.73 13.51 7.51
C GLY A 410 11.82 13.59 5.98
N ALA A 411 12.23 14.72 5.42
CA ALA A 411 12.30 14.93 3.97
C ALA A 411 13.61 14.43 3.34
N ASN A 412 13.55 13.97 2.08
CA ASN A 412 14.72 13.58 1.27
C ASN A 412 14.87 14.46 0.01
N PRO A 413 15.19 15.76 0.15
CA PRO A 413 15.30 16.68 -0.98
C PRO A 413 16.48 16.37 -1.92
N VAL A 414 17.56 15.72 -1.46
CA VAL A 414 18.66 15.31 -2.37
C VAL A 414 18.17 14.37 -3.47
N TYR A 415 17.22 13.48 -3.14
CA TYR A 415 16.64 12.55 -4.10
C TYR A 415 15.45 13.15 -4.87
N THR A 416 14.60 13.93 -4.21
CA THR A 416 13.27 14.31 -4.74
C THR A 416 13.20 15.73 -5.32
N ALA A 417 14.12 16.63 -4.98
CA ALA A 417 14.06 18.02 -5.41
C ALA A 417 14.16 18.14 -6.95
N PRO A 418 13.47 19.13 -7.55
CA PRO A 418 13.66 19.47 -8.96
C PRO A 418 15.13 19.71 -9.30
N VAL A 419 15.59 19.16 -10.42
CA VAL A 419 17.03 19.16 -10.73
C VAL A 419 17.61 20.54 -10.99
N ASP A 420 16.78 21.50 -11.41
CA ASP A 420 17.19 22.88 -11.66
C ASP A 420 17.44 23.68 -10.38
N LEU A 421 17.11 23.13 -9.20
CA LEU A 421 17.53 23.69 -7.91
C LEU A 421 18.97 23.32 -7.53
N ASP A 422 19.52 22.22 -8.07
CA ASP A 422 20.82 21.64 -7.68
C ASP A 422 20.97 21.47 -6.16
N TRP A 423 19.95 20.87 -5.53
CA TRP A 423 19.80 20.84 -4.07
C TRP A 423 21.01 20.21 -3.35
N ILE A 424 21.59 19.15 -3.91
CA ILE A 424 22.75 18.49 -3.31
C ILE A 424 23.93 19.45 -3.14
N ARG A 425 24.14 20.36 -4.09
CA ARG A 425 25.20 21.37 -4.01
C ARG A 425 24.86 22.43 -2.98
N LEU A 426 23.60 22.88 -2.94
CA LEU A 426 23.12 23.85 -1.95
C LEU A 426 23.28 23.31 -0.53
N GLN A 427 22.80 22.09 -0.27
CA GLN A 427 22.91 21.47 1.04
C GLN A 427 24.37 21.35 1.49
N ARG A 428 25.28 20.93 0.58
CA ARG A 428 26.72 20.81 0.89
C ARG A 428 27.43 22.14 1.13
N SER A 429 26.90 23.27 0.65
CA SER A 429 27.46 24.59 0.93
C SER A 429 27.08 25.12 2.31
N VAL A 430 26.06 24.55 2.97
CA VAL A 430 25.66 25.00 4.31
C VAL A 430 26.69 24.50 5.34
N PRO A 431 27.21 25.38 6.22
CA PRO A 431 28.22 25.01 7.23
C PRO A 431 27.80 23.87 8.15
N GLU A 432 26.54 23.81 8.54
CA GLU A 432 26.01 22.76 9.41
C GLU A 432 24.66 22.26 8.91
N VAL A 433 24.54 20.93 8.76
CA VAL A 433 23.32 20.28 8.27
C VAL A 433 22.98 19.12 9.19
N ILE A 434 21.76 19.16 9.75
CA ILE A 434 21.22 18.16 10.65
C ILE A 434 20.04 17.47 9.97
N HIS A 435 20.16 16.16 9.74
CA HIS A 435 19.11 15.35 9.12
C HIS A 435 18.48 14.38 10.13
N LEU A 436 17.18 14.47 10.34
CA LEU A 436 16.39 13.50 11.10
C LEU A 436 15.58 12.66 10.11
N GLY A 437 15.83 11.34 10.05
CA GLY A 437 15.16 10.46 9.08
C GLY A 437 15.00 9.03 9.57
N LEU A 438 14.01 8.31 9.03
CA LEU A 438 13.82 6.88 9.32
C LEU A 438 14.97 6.04 8.75
N LEU A 439 15.49 6.43 7.59
CA LEU A 439 16.59 5.78 6.89
C LEU A 439 17.75 6.76 6.77
N ALA A 440 18.98 6.25 6.83
CA ALA A 440 20.15 7.00 6.40
C ALA A 440 20.16 7.03 4.86
N ASP A 441 19.54 8.06 4.27
CA ASP A 441 19.30 8.18 2.84
C ASP A 441 20.27 9.12 2.10
N GLU A 442 19.96 9.46 0.85
CA GLU A 442 20.74 10.40 0.04
C GLU A 442 20.93 11.76 0.72
N THR A 443 19.94 12.23 1.49
CA THR A 443 20.03 13.48 2.25
C THR A 443 20.92 13.32 3.47
N ALA A 444 20.86 12.18 4.16
CA ALA A 444 21.80 11.86 5.25
C ALA A 444 23.26 11.89 4.77
N LEU A 445 23.55 11.37 3.57
CA LEU A 445 24.91 11.39 2.98
C LEU A 445 25.46 12.79 2.70
N ALA A 446 24.57 13.76 2.46
CA ALA A 446 24.94 15.15 2.26
C ALA A 446 24.85 15.98 3.55
N SER A 447 24.70 15.34 4.72
CA SER A 447 24.53 16.00 6.02
C SER A 447 25.72 15.76 6.94
N HIS A 448 25.96 16.72 7.83
CA HIS A 448 26.98 16.61 8.87
C HIS A 448 26.49 15.76 10.04
N TRP A 449 25.20 15.86 10.36
CA TRP A 449 24.55 15.05 11.39
C TRP A 449 23.41 14.23 10.80
N HIS A 450 23.29 13.00 11.27
CA HIS A 450 22.10 12.19 11.07
C HIS A 450 21.61 11.62 12.40
N ALA A 451 20.34 11.90 12.72
CA ALA A 451 19.65 11.37 13.87
C ALA A 451 18.54 10.39 13.43
N PRO A 452 18.32 9.28 14.16
CA PRO A 452 17.19 8.38 13.91
C PRO A 452 15.85 9.06 14.18
N MET A 453 14.94 9.01 13.20
CA MET A 453 13.55 9.46 13.36
C MET A 453 12.67 8.37 13.97
N ALA A 454 11.75 8.76 14.85
CA ALA A 454 10.74 7.88 15.42
C ALA A 454 9.68 7.54 14.35
N HIS A 455 9.30 6.27 14.28
CA HIS A 455 8.13 5.87 13.52
C HIS A 455 6.87 6.34 14.27
N TYR A 456 5.76 6.62 13.58
CA TYR A 456 4.55 7.14 14.23
C TYR A 456 3.94 6.19 15.29
N LEU A 457 4.34 4.91 15.28
CA LEU A 457 3.96 3.90 16.30
C LEU A 457 4.80 3.97 17.57
N GLU A 458 5.84 4.80 17.61
CA GLU A 458 6.79 4.94 18.72
C GLU A 458 6.73 6.30 19.43
N SER A 459 5.96 7.25 18.87
CA SER A 459 5.89 8.62 19.37
C SER A 459 4.45 9.05 19.63
N TRP A 460 4.27 9.87 20.66
CA TRP A 460 3.03 10.62 20.86
C TRP A 460 2.85 11.67 19.77
N GLY A 461 1.60 11.91 19.38
CA GLY A 461 1.23 12.96 18.46
C GLY A 461 -0.28 13.10 18.31
N ASP A 462 -0.67 13.94 17.36
CA ASP A 462 -2.05 14.13 16.93
C ASP A 462 -2.11 14.38 15.43
N ALA A 463 -3.31 14.26 14.87
CA ALA A 463 -3.57 14.65 13.49
C ALA A 463 -5.01 15.16 13.35
N LEU A 464 -5.33 15.79 12.21
CA LEU A 464 -6.72 15.98 11.80
C LEU A 464 -7.03 15.04 10.65
N ALA A 465 -8.19 14.41 10.66
CA ALA A 465 -8.74 13.69 9.50
C ALA A 465 -8.96 14.66 8.31
N PRO A 466 -9.19 14.16 7.08
CA PRO A 466 -9.46 15.04 5.93
C PRO A 466 -10.68 15.96 6.09
N ASP A 467 -11.63 15.62 6.95
CA ASP A 467 -12.78 16.46 7.32
C ASP A 467 -12.49 17.41 8.49
N GLY A 468 -11.27 17.42 9.00
CA GLY A 468 -10.80 18.22 10.13
C GLY A 468 -11.11 17.63 11.51
N THR A 469 -11.66 16.42 11.60
CA THR A 469 -11.89 15.76 12.90
C THR A 469 -10.57 15.47 13.61
N TYR A 470 -10.48 15.79 14.91
CA TYR A 470 -9.30 15.52 15.74
C TYR A 470 -9.08 14.02 15.93
N LEU A 471 -7.84 13.60 15.70
CA LEU A 471 -7.36 12.23 15.82
C LEU A 471 -6.20 12.15 16.81
N SER A 472 -6.21 11.13 17.68
CA SER A 472 -5.09 10.86 18.59
C SER A 472 -4.08 9.91 17.93
N ALA A 473 -2.78 10.20 18.10
CA ALA A 473 -1.70 9.29 17.74
C ALA A 473 -0.96 8.86 19.00
N GLN A 474 -1.35 7.69 19.53
CA GLN A 474 -0.66 7.08 20.68
C GLN A 474 0.44 6.12 20.22
N PRO A 475 1.59 6.10 20.90
CA PRO A 475 2.61 5.10 20.67
C PRO A 475 2.11 3.73 21.16
N VAL A 476 2.46 2.69 20.42
CA VAL A 476 2.10 1.29 20.74
C VAL A 476 3.31 0.46 21.17
N ILE A 477 4.51 0.99 20.95
CA ILE A 477 5.79 0.40 21.35
C ILE A 477 6.75 1.53 21.72
N LEU A 478 7.70 1.27 22.61
CA LEU A 478 8.78 2.22 22.90
C LEU A 478 9.72 2.34 21.68
N PRO A 479 10.39 3.49 21.49
CA PRO A 479 11.36 3.67 20.41
C PRO A 479 12.44 2.57 20.37
N LEU A 480 12.49 1.80 19.28
CA LEU A 480 13.41 0.65 19.17
C LEU A 480 14.89 1.06 19.15
N PHE A 481 15.19 2.28 18.67
CA PHE A 481 16.54 2.77 18.43
C PHE A 481 16.85 4.10 19.13
N GLY A 482 16.09 4.44 20.19
CA GLY A 482 16.26 5.70 20.91
C GLY A 482 16.03 6.93 20.03
N SER A 483 15.14 6.81 19.03
CA SER A 483 14.86 7.81 18.00
C SER A 483 14.10 9.04 18.52
N LEU A 484 14.16 10.14 17.75
CA LEU A 484 13.47 11.40 18.03
C LEU A 484 12.28 11.59 17.07
N SER A 485 11.17 12.11 17.59
CA SER A 485 10.06 12.57 16.75
C SER A 485 10.27 14.03 16.32
N GLU A 486 9.58 14.45 15.25
CA GLU A 486 9.53 15.86 14.86
C GLU A 486 8.98 16.74 16.01
N LEU A 487 8.02 16.22 16.75
CA LEU A 487 7.42 16.87 17.91
C LEU A 487 8.48 17.13 19.00
N ASP A 488 9.36 16.18 19.27
CA ASP A 488 10.44 16.34 20.26
C ASP A 488 11.39 17.48 19.86
N VAL A 489 11.73 17.57 18.57
CA VAL A 489 12.59 18.64 18.04
C VAL A 489 11.91 20.00 18.20
N PHE A 490 10.66 20.16 17.79
CA PHE A 490 9.96 21.43 17.92
C PHE A 490 9.66 21.80 19.39
N ALA A 491 9.37 20.83 20.26
CA ALA A 491 9.21 21.08 21.69
C ALA A 491 10.52 21.63 22.29
N ALA A 492 11.66 21.03 21.93
CA ALA A 492 12.97 21.50 22.36
C ALA A 492 13.28 22.93 21.87
N LEU A 493 13.03 23.20 20.58
CA LEU A 493 13.15 24.54 20.01
C LEU A 493 12.31 25.57 20.78
N CYS A 494 11.07 25.19 21.16
CA CYS A 494 10.10 26.06 21.83
C CYS A 494 10.23 26.16 23.36
N GLY A 495 11.28 25.60 23.98
CA GLY A 495 11.56 25.80 25.41
C GLY A 495 11.52 24.56 26.29
N ASP A 496 11.31 23.37 25.73
CA ASP A 496 11.32 22.10 26.44
C ASP A 496 12.56 21.24 26.08
N PRO A 497 13.79 21.64 26.43
CA PRO A 497 15.01 20.93 25.99
C PRO A 497 15.05 19.45 26.41
N GLY A 498 14.41 19.12 27.55
CA GLY A 498 14.23 17.74 28.00
C GLY A 498 13.48 16.82 27.03
N ALA A 499 12.82 17.36 25.99
CA ALA A 499 12.20 16.56 24.94
C ALA A 499 13.22 15.75 24.12
N LEU A 500 14.48 16.22 24.01
CA LEU A 500 15.54 15.49 23.31
C LEU A 500 16.25 14.47 24.20
N ALA A 501 16.08 14.54 25.52
CA ALA A 501 16.69 13.61 26.45
C ALA A 501 16.05 12.22 26.33
N ALA A 502 16.81 11.17 26.66
CA ALA A 502 16.24 9.84 26.76
C ALA A 502 15.12 9.84 27.81
N PRO A 503 13.97 9.17 27.55
CA PRO A 503 12.91 9.07 28.54
C PRO A 503 13.44 8.40 29.82
N GLU A 504 13.12 8.94 31.00
CA GLU A 504 13.48 8.31 32.27
C GLU A 504 12.83 6.93 32.36
N GLU A 505 13.62 5.90 32.67
CA GLU A 505 13.08 4.57 32.92
C GLU A 505 12.21 4.60 34.17
N ALA A 506 10.90 4.48 33.98
CA ALA A 506 9.98 4.30 35.09
C ALA A 506 10.33 2.99 35.82
N SER A 507 10.59 3.07 37.12
CA SER A 507 10.85 1.89 37.93
C SER A 507 9.66 0.92 37.86
N PRO A 508 9.89 -0.40 38.01
CA PRO A 508 8.82 -1.39 38.07
C PRO A 508 7.69 -1.03 39.05
N MET A 509 8.04 -0.36 40.16
CA MET A 509 7.09 0.11 41.17
C MET A 509 6.24 1.29 40.71
N GLN A 510 6.76 2.17 39.86
CA GLN A 510 6.01 3.27 39.23
C GLN A 510 5.03 2.76 38.17
N LEU A 511 5.36 1.65 37.49
CA LEU A 511 4.52 1.03 36.46
C LEU A 511 3.42 0.12 37.01
N SER A 512 3.58 -0.40 38.23
CA SER A 512 2.68 -1.40 38.82
C SER A 512 1.57 -0.83 39.70
N GLN A 513 1.50 0.49 39.92
CA GLN A 513 0.45 1.08 40.75
C GLN A 513 -0.75 1.50 39.89
N PRO A 514 -1.99 1.10 40.27
CA PRO A 514 -3.17 1.59 39.59
C PRO A 514 -3.22 3.12 39.73
N PRO A 515 -3.66 3.87 38.70
CA PRO A 515 -3.84 5.30 38.81
C PRO A 515 -4.89 5.56 39.90
N LEU A 516 -4.44 5.97 41.09
CA LEU A 516 -5.33 6.45 42.14
C LEU A 516 -6.13 7.61 41.57
N ALA A 517 -7.46 7.52 41.61
CA ALA A 517 -8.34 8.58 41.12
C ALA A 517 -7.98 9.91 41.80
N GLY A 518 -7.40 10.84 41.05
CA GLY A 518 -6.99 12.17 41.53
C GLY A 518 -5.53 12.32 41.95
N ALA A 519 -4.70 11.28 41.88
CA ALA A 519 -3.25 11.42 42.08
C ALA A 519 -2.55 11.84 40.76
N PRO A 520 -1.61 12.80 40.78
CA PRO A 520 -0.78 13.06 39.61
C PRO A 520 0.03 11.81 39.24
N PRO A 521 0.30 11.55 37.95
CA PRO A 521 1.13 10.43 37.55
C PRO A 521 2.50 10.54 38.25
N MET A 522 2.95 9.46 38.90
CA MET A 522 4.24 9.42 39.61
C MET A 522 5.45 9.53 38.67
N VAL A 523 5.22 9.42 37.36
CA VAL A 523 6.20 9.71 36.31
C VAL A 523 5.72 10.98 35.60
N PRO A 524 6.52 12.06 35.54
CA PRO A 524 6.15 13.22 34.75
C PRO A 524 5.93 12.82 33.29
N LEU A 525 4.84 13.29 32.69
CA LEU A 525 4.56 13.01 31.30
C LEU A 525 5.70 13.53 30.41
N PRO A 526 6.12 12.78 29.38
CA PRO A 526 7.06 13.29 28.40
C PRO A 526 6.59 14.63 27.84
N PRO A 527 7.48 15.61 27.58
CA PRO A 527 7.08 16.94 27.09
C PRO A 527 6.18 16.87 25.84
N ALA A 528 6.50 15.97 24.92
CA ALA A 528 5.70 15.62 23.75
C ALA A 528 4.24 15.29 24.10
N GLU A 529 4.02 14.34 25.02
CA GLU A 529 2.67 13.91 25.43
C GLU A 529 1.91 15.08 26.07
N LYS A 530 2.59 15.85 26.93
CA LYS A 530 1.98 17.00 27.59
C LYS A 530 1.49 18.04 26.58
N ARG A 531 2.31 18.37 25.56
CA ARG A 531 1.94 19.32 24.49
C ARG A 531 0.74 18.83 23.67
N VAL A 532 0.64 17.52 23.42
CA VAL A 532 -0.50 16.91 22.73
C VAL A 532 -1.78 17.01 23.58
N GLN A 533 -1.71 16.66 24.86
CA GLN A 533 -2.86 16.77 25.77
C GLN A 533 -3.38 18.21 25.87
N GLU A 534 -2.48 19.18 26.04
CA GLU A 534 -2.85 20.60 26.11
C GLU A 534 -3.52 21.09 24.82
N SER A 535 -3.00 20.67 23.67
CA SER A 535 -3.57 20.99 22.35
C SER A 535 -4.96 20.38 22.19
N PHE A 536 -5.13 19.10 22.54
CA PHE A 536 -6.43 18.42 22.53
C PHE A 536 -7.47 19.17 23.37
N PHE A 537 -7.15 19.47 24.64
CA PHE A 537 -8.10 20.14 25.54
C PHE A 537 -8.50 21.52 25.03
N LYS A 538 -7.56 22.26 24.42
CA LYS A 538 -7.82 23.58 23.86
C LYS A 538 -8.70 23.52 22.60
N ILE A 539 -8.37 22.62 21.67
CA ILE A 539 -9.06 22.53 20.37
C ILE A 539 -10.47 21.97 20.55
N CYS A 540 -10.62 20.95 21.38
CA CYS A 540 -11.90 20.29 21.60
C CYS A 540 -12.75 20.98 22.69
N GLY A 541 -12.29 22.10 23.26
CA GLY A 541 -13.05 22.89 24.23
C GLY A 541 -13.35 22.14 25.55
N ILE A 542 -12.42 21.32 26.02
CA ILE A 542 -12.63 20.44 27.18
C ILE A 542 -12.40 21.20 28.50
N GLY A 543 -13.45 21.28 29.32
CA GLY A 543 -13.39 21.85 30.66
C GLY A 543 -12.48 21.07 31.59
N GLU A 544 -11.82 21.76 32.54
CA GLU A 544 -10.77 21.18 33.40
C GLU A 544 -11.20 19.92 34.16
N LYS A 545 -12.45 19.88 34.63
CA LYS A 545 -13.02 18.74 35.37
C LYS A 545 -13.16 17.48 34.52
N ASP A 546 -13.41 17.64 33.21
CA ASP A 546 -13.72 16.54 32.30
C ASP A 546 -12.49 16.01 31.56
N ARG A 547 -11.35 16.71 31.67
CA ARG A 547 -10.09 16.39 30.96
C ARG A 547 -9.65 14.93 31.10
N PRO A 548 -9.61 14.31 32.30
CA PRO A 548 -9.11 12.94 32.43
C PRO A 548 -10.00 11.89 31.76
N GLU A 549 -11.32 12.09 31.77
CA GLU A 549 -12.27 11.19 31.11
C GLU A 549 -12.28 11.40 29.59
N ALA A 550 -12.32 12.67 29.15
CA ALA A 550 -12.26 13.03 27.74
C ALA A 550 -10.99 12.51 27.07
N TRP A 551 -9.83 12.63 27.73
CA TRP A 551 -8.56 12.11 27.21
C TRP A 551 -8.58 10.59 27.06
N ARG A 552 -8.99 9.86 28.12
CA ARG A 552 -9.10 8.39 28.06
C ARG A 552 -10.06 7.93 26.96
N ARG A 553 -11.19 8.62 26.80
CA ARG A 553 -12.15 8.34 25.73
C ARG A 553 -11.54 8.60 24.35
N CYS A 554 -10.85 9.72 24.16
CA CYS A 554 -10.19 10.04 22.90
C CYS A 554 -9.08 9.03 22.54
N LEU A 555 -8.36 8.50 23.52
CA LEU A 555 -7.36 7.44 23.31
C LEU A 555 -7.99 6.07 23.02
N HIS A 556 -9.10 5.75 23.67
CA HIS A 556 -9.85 4.52 23.43
C HIS A 556 -10.49 4.51 22.04
N ASP A 557 -11.20 5.58 21.68
CA ASP A 557 -11.93 5.67 20.42
C ASP A 557 -10.98 6.02 19.24
N GLY A 558 -9.85 6.68 19.52
CA GLY A 558 -8.85 7.14 18.55
C GLY A 558 -9.14 8.52 17.91
N PHE A 559 -10.29 9.11 18.22
CA PHE A 559 -10.72 10.41 17.69
C PHE A 559 -11.70 11.11 18.64
N TRP A 560 -11.95 12.40 18.40
CA TRP A 560 -12.97 13.16 19.13
C TRP A 560 -14.15 13.53 18.23
N PRO A 561 -15.35 12.94 18.44
CA PRO A 561 -16.50 13.20 17.59
C PRO A 561 -16.90 14.69 17.57
N GLY A 562 -17.22 15.22 16.38
CA GLY A 562 -17.74 16.59 16.22
C GLY A 562 -16.70 17.69 16.39
N SER A 563 -15.41 17.37 16.43
CA SER A 563 -14.32 18.35 16.48
C SER A 563 -13.97 19.00 15.13
N GLY A 564 -14.47 18.45 14.02
CA GLY A 564 -14.23 18.99 12.69
C GLY A 564 -14.90 20.36 12.46
N PRO A 565 -14.31 21.25 11.64
CA PRO A 565 -14.89 22.54 11.31
C PRO A 565 -16.15 22.38 10.45
N ALA A 566 -17.07 23.35 10.54
CA ALA A 566 -18.22 23.40 9.66
C ALA A 566 -17.81 23.78 8.22
N PRO A 567 -18.50 23.25 7.19
CA PRO A 567 -18.34 23.71 5.81
C PRO A 567 -18.58 25.21 5.64
N LEU A 568 -17.79 25.82 4.78
CA LEU A 568 -17.81 27.24 4.43
C LEU A 568 -18.47 27.44 3.06
N SER A 569 -19.06 28.62 2.85
CA SER A 569 -19.57 29.09 1.55
C SER A 569 -18.96 30.45 1.22
N PRO A 570 -17.64 30.50 0.90
CA PRO A 570 -16.95 31.74 0.58
C PRO A 570 -17.48 32.38 -0.71
N GLU A 571 -17.34 33.70 -0.82
CA GLU A 571 -17.61 34.41 -2.07
C GLU A 571 -16.58 34.08 -3.14
N VAL A 572 -17.02 34.05 -4.40
CA VAL A 572 -16.20 33.68 -5.55
C VAL A 572 -15.70 34.94 -6.27
N ASN A 573 -14.40 35.06 -6.48
CA ASN A 573 -13.77 36.13 -7.25
C ASN A 573 -13.69 35.76 -8.75
N TRP A 574 -14.82 35.91 -9.45
CA TRP A 574 -14.93 35.56 -10.87
C TRP A 574 -13.99 36.38 -11.77
N ASP A 575 -13.84 37.68 -11.51
CA ASP A 575 -13.02 38.57 -12.34
C ASP A 575 -11.53 38.19 -12.27
N LEU A 576 -11.04 37.82 -11.09
CA LEU A 576 -9.67 37.36 -10.92
C LEU A 576 -9.48 36.00 -11.60
N ALA A 577 -10.41 35.07 -11.40
CA ALA A 577 -10.37 33.77 -12.05
C ALA A 577 -10.34 33.89 -13.57
N GLU A 578 -11.16 34.78 -14.16
CA GLU A 578 -11.14 35.09 -15.59
C GLU A 578 -9.77 35.59 -16.05
N ARG A 579 -9.22 36.62 -15.40
CA ARG A 579 -7.91 37.17 -15.79
C ARG A 579 -6.80 36.13 -15.73
N VAL A 580 -6.78 35.30 -14.68
CA VAL A 580 -5.75 34.27 -14.48
C VAL A 580 -5.91 33.15 -15.51
N ILE A 581 -7.12 32.60 -15.65
CA ILE A 581 -7.39 31.50 -16.58
C ILE A 581 -7.11 31.93 -18.02
N VAL A 582 -7.64 33.07 -18.47
CA VAL A 582 -7.46 33.52 -19.86
C VAL A 582 -5.98 33.78 -20.19
N LYS A 583 -5.19 34.26 -19.21
CA LYS A 583 -3.76 34.53 -19.38
C LYS A 583 -2.92 33.25 -19.40
N GLU A 584 -3.21 32.29 -18.53
CA GLU A 584 -2.35 31.13 -18.27
C GLU A 584 -2.85 29.83 -18.92
N LEU A 585 -4.03 29.85 -19.56
CA LEU A 585 -4.56 28.69 -20.26
C LEU A 585 -3.64 28.28 -21.41
N VAL A 586 -3.01 27.12 -21.24
CA VAL A 586 -2.16 26.51 -22.26
C VAL A 586 -3.04 26.00 -23.41
N GLN A 587 -2.71 26.43 -24.63
CA GLN A 587 -3.34 25.94 -25.84
C GLN A 587 -2.95 24.49 -26.13
N ARG A 588 -3.84 23.79 -26.83
CA ARG A 588 -3.64 22.39 -27.21
C ARG A 588 -2.31 22.22 -27.94
N SER A 589 -1.57 21.19 -27.57
CA SER A 589 -0.26 20.93 -28.14
C SER A 589 -0.34 20.19 -29.48
N ALA A 590 0.65 20.42 -30.35
CA ALA A 590 0.74 19.78 -31.67
C ALA A 590 0.55 18.25 -31.56
N ALA A 591 -0.18 17.67 -32.51
CA ALA A 591 -0.64 16.28 -32.40
C ALA A 591 0.51 15.27 -32.34
N ASP A 592 1.62 15.55 -33.00
CA ASP A 592 2.85 14.75 -33.09
C ASP A 592 3.84 14.96 -31.93
N ARG A 593 3.64 16.02 -31.13
CA ARG A 593 4.50 16.28 -29.97
C ARG A 593 4.28 15.24 -28.88
N ILE A 594 5.38 14.66 -28.38
CA ILE A 594 5.38 13.69 -27.28
C ILE A 594 5.52 14.42 -25.94
N ASP A 595 4.60 14.18 -25.02
CA ASP A 595 4.68 14.67 -23.64
C ASP A 595 5.06 13.51 -22.69
N LEU A 596 5.96 13.75 -21.73
CA LEU A 596 6.30 12.81 -20.66
C LEU A 596 5.63 13.24 -19.36
N SER A 597 4.75 12.41 -18.81
CA SER A 597 4.10 12.67 -17.53
C SER A 597 4.78 11.95 -16.37
N PHE A 598 4.91 12.64 -15.25
CA PHE A 598 5.38 12.12 -13.96
C PHE A 598 4.18 11.87 -13.06
N TYR A 599 4.20 10.78 -12.31
CA TYR A 599 3.11 10.46 -11.38
C TYR A 599 3.63 9.73 -10.14
N SER A 600 3.00 9.97 -8.99
CA SER A 600 3.25 9.21 -7.77
C SER A 600 2.96 7.73 -7.97
N CYS A 601 3.88 6.84 -7.60
CA CYS A 601 3.66 5.41 -7.77
C CYS A 601 2.53 4.91 -6.85
N PRO A 602 1.52 4.19 -7.36
CA PRO A 602 0.44 3.64 -6.52
C PRO A 602 0.89 2.63 -5.45
N LYS A 603 2.15 2.20 -5.47
CA LYS A 603 2.73 1.25 -4.50
C LYS A 603 3.61 1.94 -3.47
N ILE A 604 4.56 2.77 -3.92
CA ILE A 604 5.61 3.34 -3.06
C ILE A 604 5.56 4.88 -2.96
N GLY A 605 4.55 5.49 -3.57
CA GLY A 605 4.33 6.94 -3.55
C GLY A 605 5.45 7.71 -4.27
N ASP A 606 6.03 8.67 -3.56
CA ASP A 606 7.13 9.53 -4.00
C ASP A 606 8.53 8.92 -3.75
N GLY A 607 8.60 7.71 -3.18
CA GLY A 607 9.83 7.00 -2.86
C GLY A 607 10.10 6.86 -1.36
N ARG A 608 9.27 7.47 -0.50
CA ARG A 608 9.38 7.30 0.96
C ARG A 608 9.25 5.84 1.40
N TYR A 609 8.41 5.07 0.71
CA TYR A 609 8.20 3.64 0.97
C TYR A 609 9.05 2.73 0.09
N ALA A 610 10.05 3.27 -0.61
CA ALA A 610 10.84 2.48 -1.58
C ALA A 610 11.62 1.33 -0.92
N ASN A 611 11.97 1.44 0.37
CA ASN A 611 12.65 0.36 1.10
C ASN A 611 11.68 -0.68 1.70
N ASN A 612 10.38 -0.57 1.43
CA ASN A 612 9.39 -1.53 1.91
C ASN A 612 9.28 -2.74 0.96
N GLY A 613 9.74 -3.91 1.41
CA GLY A 613 9.78 -5.11 0.57
C GLY A 613 8.40 -5.65 0.16
N TRP A 614 7.36 -5.44 0.97
CA TRP A 614 5.98 -5.81 0.59
C TRP A 614 5.47 -4.96 -0.56
N LEU A 615 5.73 -3.64 -0.53
CA LEU A 615 5.30 -2.73 -1.59
C LEU A 615 6.12 -2.87 -2.87
N GLN A 616 7.40 -3.28 -2.77
CA GLN A 616 8.20 -3.62 -3.95
C GLN A 616 7.68 -4.89 -4.65
N GLU A 617 7.39 -5.96 -3.90
CA GLU A 617 6.83 -7.19 -4.44
C GLU A 617 5.37 -7.02 -4.89
N LEU A 618 4.63 -6.04 -4.33
CA LEU A 618 3.27 -5.75 -4.74
C LEU A 618 3.21 -5.46 -6.25
N PRO A 619 2.33 -6.14 -7.02
CA PRO A 619 2.17 -5.85 -8.43
C PRO A 619 1.37 -4.57 -8.61
N ASP A 620 1.84 -3.66 -9.45
CA ASP A 620 1.02 -2.54 -9.90
C ASP A 620 -0.26 -3.08 -10.57
N PHE A 621 -1.43 -2.50 -10.28
CA PHE A 621 -2.69 -3.08 -10.73
C PHE A 621 -2.79 -3.14 -12.26
N ILE A 622 -2.32 -2.09 -12.95
CA ILE A 622 -2.43 -1.94 -14.39
C ILE A 622 -1.32 -2.69 -15.12
N THR A 623 -0.08 -2.42 -14.78
CA THR A 623 1.10 -2.95 -15.47
C THR A 623 1.53 -4.33 -14.95
N LYS A 624 1.06 -4.72 -13.77
CA LYS A 624 1.48 -5.94 -13.04
C LYS A 624 2.95 -5.99 -12.70
N LEU A 625 3.64 -4.84 -12.80
CA LEU A 625 5.05 -4.69 -12.48
C LEU A 625 5.30 -4.79 -10.97
N THR A 626 6.33 -5.55 -10.64
CA THR A 626 6.92 -5.66 -9.31
C THR A 626 8.37 -5.17 -9.39
N TRP A 627 8.93 -4.67 -8.28
CA TRP A 627 10.32 -4.24 -8.10
C TRP A 627 10.83 -3.08 -8.96
N ASP A 628 10.20 -2.73 -10.09
CA ASP A 628 10.66 -1.64 -10.96
C ASP A 628 9.50 -0.73 -11.40
N ASN A 629 9.84 0.49 -11.81
CA ASN A 629 9.03 1.29 -12.72
C ASN A 629 9.51 1.10 -14.17
N ALA A 630 8.76 1.63 -15.12
CA ALA A 630 9.09 1.63 -16.55
C ALA A 630 8.47 2.86 -17.21
N VAL A 631 8.99 3.24 -18.38
CA VAL A 631 8.38 4.23 -19.27
C VAL A 631 7.19 3.57 -19.94
N LEU A 632 5.99 4.02 -19.60
CA LEU A 632 4.74 3.52 -20.16
C LEU A 632 4.43 4.24 -21.47
N LEU A 633 3.97 3.50 -22.47
CA LEU A 633 3.54 4.04 -23.76
C LEU A 633 2.45 3.19 -24.40
N GLY A 634 1.64 3.83 -25.25
CA GLY A 634 0.55 3.15 -25.96
C GLY A 634 1.05 2.27 -27.12
N PRO A 635 0.28 1.24 -27.54
CA PRO A 635 0.66 0.36 -28.65
C PRO A 635 0.91 1.10 -29.98
N GLU A 636 0.12 2.13 -30.28
CA GLU A 636 0.28 2.93 -31.50
C GLU A 636 1.56 3.78 -31.47
N THR A 637 1.84 4.43 -30.32
CA THR A 637 3.09 5.17 -30.10
C THR A 637 4.29 4.22 -30.20
N ALA A 638 4.21 3.03 -29.60
CA ALA A 638 5.27 2.03 -29.67
C ALA A 638 5.55 1.58 -31.11
N ARG A 639 4.49 1.34 -31.90
CA ARG A 639 4.61 0.98 -33.33
C ARG A 639 5.30 2.09 -34.14
N LYS A 640 4.93 3.35 -33.92
CA LYS A 640 5.55 4.53 -34.58
C LYS A 640 7.05 4.66 -34.23
N LEU A 641 7.41 4.29 -33.00
CA LEU A 641 8.78 4.36 -32.48
C LEU A 641 9.63 3.11 -32.74
N GLY A 642 9.07 2.06 -33.36
CA GLY A 642 9.76 0.79 -33.58
C GLY A 642 10.01 -0.04 -32.31
N ILE A 643 9.36 0.32 -31.19
CA ILE A 643 9.49 -0.39 -29.91
C ILE A 643 8.57 -1.61 -29.95
N ALA A 644 9.14 -2.80 -29.86
CA ALA A 644 8.35 -4.03 -29.87
C ALA A 644 7.47 -4.09 -28.61
N PRO A 645 6.15 -4.34 -28.74
CA PRO A 645 5.36 -4.75 -27.60
C PRO A 645 5.95 -6.08 -27.16
N GLY A 646 6.55 -6.13 -25.96
CA GLY A 646 7.18 -7.35 -25.46
C GLY A 646 6.29 -8.55 -25.72
N GLY A 647 6.75 -9.49 -26.55
CA GLY A 647 5.96 -10.66 -26.95
C GLY A 647 5.51 -11.44 -25.72
N GLY A 648 4.39 -12.14 -25.80
CA GLY A 648 3.93 -13.01 -24.71
C GLY A 648 5.05 -13.95 -24.24
N ASP A 649 5.49 -13.78 -22.99
CA ASP A 649 6.62 -14.43 -22.30
C ASP A 649 8.01 -13.75 -22.41
N SER A 650 8.14 -12.59 -23.09
CA SER A 650 9.37 -11.80 -23.01
C SER A 650 9.47 -11.15 -21.62
N ARG A 651 10.19 -11.81 -20.71
CA ARG A 651 10.56 -11.28 -19.36
C ARG A 651 11.60 -10.16 -19.43
N ARG A 652 11.59 -9.43 -20.53
CA ARG A 652 12.55 -8.40 -20.90
C ARG A 652 11.80 -7.26 -21.59
N ALA A 653 12.21 -6.05 -21.26
CA ALA A 653 11.78 -4.81 -21.91
C ALA A 653 12.97 -4.19 -22.64
N GLU A 654 12.71 -3.41 -23.69
CA GLU A 654 13.75 -2.63 -24.37
C GLU A 654 14.15 -1.43 -23.51
N ILE A 655 15.43 -1.06 -23.51
CA ILE A 655 15.89 0.17 -22.88
C ILE A 655 15.83 1.30 -23.91
N VAL A 656 15.19 2.41 -23.53
CA VAL A 656 15.09 3.63 -24.31
C VAL A 656 15.82 4.77 -23.59
N VAL A 657 16.28 5.75 -24.35
CA VAL A 657 16.81 7.02 -23.83
C VAL A 657 15.72 8.07 -23.98
N LEU A 658 15.34 8.69 -22.85
CA LEU A 658 14.51 9.88 -22.81
C LEU A 658 15.39 11.12 -22.74
N GLU A 659 15.14 12.10 -23.59
CA GLU A 659 15.76 13.43 -23.53
C GLU A 659 14.70 14.52 -23.31
N ALA A 660 14.84 15.26 -22.22
CA ALA A 660 13.96 16.38 -21.86
C ALA A 660 14.83 17.56 -21.39
N GLU A 661 14.68 18.74 -22.01
CA GLU A 661 15.41 19.96 -21.64
C GLU A 661 16.93 19.76 -21.48
N GLY A 662 17.55 19.01 -22.40
CA GLY A 662 18.99 18.71 -22.39
C GLY A 662 19.42 17.63 -21.38
N ARG A 663 18.50 17.10 -20.57
CA ARG A 663 18.73 16.03 -19.59
C ARG A 663 18.37 14.68 -20.19
N ARG A 664 19.03 13.62 -19.73
CA ARG A 664 18.95 12.28 -20.32
C ARG A 664 18.69 11.21 -19.25
N LEU A 665 17.85 10.23 -19.56
CA LEU A 665 17.58 9.06 -18.71
C LEU A 665 17.46 7.79 -19.55
N GLU A 666 18.23 6.75 -19.24
CA GLU A 666 17.99 5.39 -19.77
C GLU A 666 16.96 4.68 -18.88
N ALA A 667 15.88 4.17 -19.48
CA ALA A 667 14.84 3.44 -18.76
C ALA A 667 14.20 2.34 -19.60
N ALA A 668 13.64 1.32 -18.96
CA ALA A 668 12.91 0.26 -19.65
C ALA A 668 11.56 0.77 -20.17
N ALA A 669 11.21 0.45 -21.42
CA ALA A 669 9.93 0.79 -22.03
C ALA A 669 8.92 -0.36 -21.90
N LEU A 670 7.71 -0.06 -21.43
CA LEU A 670 6.61 -1.02 -21.31
C LEU A 670 5.39 -0.54 -22.09
N VAL A 671 4.95 -1.34 -23.06
CA VAL A 671 3.74 -1.05 -23.84
C VAL A 671 2.50 -1.43 -23.04
N VAL A 672 1.59 -0.47 -22.83
CA VAL A 672 0.38 -0.62 -22.02
C VAL A 672 -0.86 -0.23 -22.83
N PRO A 673 -1.82 -1.16 -23.05
CA PRO A 673 -3.10 -0.82 -23.67
C PRO A 673 -3.84 0.29 -22.91
N GLY A 674 -4.42 1.24 -23.65
CA GLY A 674 -5.21 2.34 -23.09
C GLY A 674 -4.41 3.59 -22.73
N HIS A 675 -3.09 3.53 -22.84
CA HIS A 675 -2.24 4.70 -22.73
C HIS A 675 -2.47 5.65 -23.92
N ALA A 676 -2.53 6.95 -23.65
CA ALA A 676 -2.77 7.98 -24.67
C ALA A 676 -1.66 7.99 -25.74
N GLU A 677 -2.05 8.29 -26.99
CA GLU A 677 -1.12 8.47 -28.10
C GLU A 677 -0.20 9.66 -27.86
N ASN A 678 1.06 9.54 -28.30
CA ASN A 678 2.11 10.56 -28.14
C ASN A 678 2.23 11.06 -26.69
N SER A 679 1.95 10.18 -25.74
CA SER A 679 2.17 10.40 -24.31
C SER A 679 3.04 9.27 -23.78
N LEU A 680 4.02 9.64 -22.95
CA LEU A 680 4.82 8.75 -22.14
C LEU A 680 4.47 9.00 -20.67
N SER A 681 4.57 7.98 -19.82
CA SER A 681 4.42 8.16 -18.37
C SER A 681 5.50 7.41 -17.60
N LEU A 682 6.04 8.03 -16.57
CA LEU A 682 7.07 7.42 -15.72
C LEU A 682 6.76 7.67 -14.23
N ALA A 683 6.70 6.58 -13.46
CA ALA A 683 6.41 6.66 -12.03
C ALA A 683 7.59 7.24 -11.24
N LEU A 684 7.28 8.09 -10.25
CA LEU A 684 8.22 8.56 -9.23
C LEU A 684 8.50 7.47 -8.19
N GLY A 685 9.54 7.67 -7.37
CA GLY A 685 9.83 6.85 -6.19
C GLY A 685 10.81 5.69 -6.37
N TYR A 686 11.30 5.46 -7.58
CA TYR A 686 12.28 4.41 -7.92
C TYR A 686 13.66 4.97 -8.27
N GLY A 687 14.67 4.09 -8.39
CA GLY A 687 16.02 4.48 -8.79
C GLY A 687 16.82 5.17 -7.67
N ARG A 688 16.50 4.85 -6.41
CA ARG A 688 17.25 5.33 -5.25
C ARG A 688 18.65 4.73 -5.24
N SER A 689 19.66 5.58 -5.07
CA SER A 689 21.06 5.16 -5.02
C SER A 689 21.50 4.72 -3.63
N PHE A 690 20.80 5.21 -2.60
CA PHE A 690 21.10 4.97 -1.19
C PHE A 690 19.81 4.86 -0.37
N GLY A 691 19.91 4.53 0.93
CA GLY A 691 18.75 4.46 1.82
C GLY A 691 18.10 3.10 1.98
N GLY A 692 18.83 2.00 1.74
CA GLY A 692 18.45 0.65 2.17
C GLY A 692 18.59 -0.44 1.11
N ARG A 693 18.54 -1.70 1.54
CA ARG A 693 18.81 -2.91 0.75
C ARG A 693 17.70 -3.27 -0.23
N VAL A 694 16.47 -2.81 0.03
CA VAL A 694 15.27 -3.10 -0.78
C VAL A 694 15.14 -2.09 -1.92
N ALA A 695 15.42 -0.80 -1.65
CA ALA A 695 15.27 0.26 -2.64
C ALA A 695 16.41 0.29 -3.68
N GLN A 696 17.62 -0.10 -3.28
CA GLN A 696 18.82 0.05 -4.10
C GLN A 696 18.82 -0.91 -5.31
N GLY A 697 19.16 -0.38 -6.49
CA GLY A 697 19.33 -1.18 -7.72
C GLY A 697 18.01 -1.54 -8.43
N HIS A 698 16.90 -0.90 -8.04
CA HIS A 698 15.55 -1.18 -8.51
C HIS A 698 14.89 0.04 -9.17
N GLY A 699 14.36 -0.16 -10.38
CA GLY A 699 13.76 0.89 -11.21
C GLY A 699 14.70 2.02 -11.66
N PHE A 700 14.11 3.12 -12.11
CA PHE A 700 14.74 4.25 -12.80
C PHE A 700 14.31 5.57 -12.15
N ASN A 701 15.27 6.47 -11.88
CA ASN A 701 15.01 7.72 -11.17
C ASN A 701 14.39 8.77 -12.11
N ALA A 702 13.07 8.91 -12.02
CA ALA A 702 12.29 9.87 -12.78
C ALA A 702 12.54 11.34 -12.37
N TYR A 703 12.97 11.60 -11.12
CA TYR A 703 13.25 12.96 -10.65
C TYR A 703 14.36 13.63 -11.47
N LEU A 704 15.26 12.86 -12.09
CA LEU A 704 16.33 13.38 -12.94
C LEU A 704 15.83 14.17 -14.18
N LEU A 705 14.58 13.95 -14.59
CA LEU A 705 13.95 14.64 -15.72
C LEU A 705 12.96 15.74 -15.29
N ARG A 706 12.71 15.91 -13.99
CA ARG A 706 11.72 16.86 -13.47
C ARG A 706 12.37 18.20 -13.10
N SER A 707 11.84 19.31 -13.62
CA SER A 707 12.22 20.69 -13.24
C SER A 707 11.05 21.41 -12.56
N ARG A 708 11.30 22.58 -11.97
CA ARG A 708 10.25 23.42 -11.34
C ARG A 708 9.10 23.77 -12.27
N ASP A 709 9.36 23.94 -13.56
CA ASP A 709 8.33 24.25 -14.56
C ASP A 709 7.63 23.00 -15.13
N THR A 710 8.17 21.80 -14.86
CA THR A 710 7.69 20.53 -15.44
C THR A 710 7.40 19.47 -14.38
N LEU A 711 6.90 19.90 -13.21
CA LEU A 711 6.65 19.02 -12.06
C LEU A 711 5.74 17.83 -12.41
N ARG A 712 4.67 18.08 -13.18
CA ARG A 712 3.70 17.07 -13.60
C ARG A 712 4.01 16.43 -14.94
N TYR A 713 4.45 17.23 -15.90
CA TYR A 713 4.81 16.72 -17.22
C TYR A 713 5.84 17.62 -17.89
N SER A 714 6.67 17.02 -18.73
CA SER A 714 7.62 17.71 -19.60
C SER A 714 7.14 17.59 -21.06
N PRO A 715 6.91 18.72 -21.76
CA PRO A 715 6.49 18.70 -23.15
C PRO A 715 7.67 18.50 -24.12
N GLY A 716 7.41 17.86 -25.27
CA GLY A 716 8.39 17.79 -26.37
C GLY A 716 9.59 16.86 -26.12
N VAL A 717 9.37 15.78 -25.36
CA VAL A 717 10.42 14.81 -25.02
C VAL A 717 10.81 13.98 -26.24
N ARG A 718 12.12 13.78 -26.44
CA ARG A 718 12.65 12.85 -27.44
C ARG A 718 12.88 11.48 -26.82
N ILE A 719 12.52 10.44 -27.57
CA ILE A 719 12.73 9.04 -27.19
C ILE A 719 13.52 8.35 -28.29
N SER A 720 14.54 7.58 -27.91
CA SER A 720 15.38 6.83 -28.85
C SER A 720 15.69 5.43 -28.33
N GLN A 721 15.78 4.47 -29.24
CA GLN A 721 16.11 3.08 -28.93
C GLN A 721 17.60 2.91 -28.68
N THR A 722 17.95 2.01 -27.76
CA THR A 722 19.36 1.69 -27.46
C THR A 722 19.80 0.32 -27.98
N GLY A 723 18.86 -0.55 -28.35
CA GLY A 723 19.13 -1.97 -28.64
C GLY A 723 19.46 -2.83 -27.40
N LYS A 724 19.56 -2.23 -26.21
CA LYS A 724 19.75 -2.96 -24.94
C LYS A 724 18.41 -3.48 -24.43
N SER A 725 18.44 -4.54 -23.62
CA SER A 725 17.25 -5.09 -22.96
C SER A 725 17.43 -5.22 -21.45
N TYR A 726 16.33 -5.06 -20.71
CA TYR A 726 16.27 -5.04 -19.26
C TYR A 726 15.33 -6.13 -18.73
N PRO A 727 15.71 -6.94 -17.72
CA PRO A 727 14.81 -7.93 -17.15
C PRO A 727 13.70 -7.26 -16.32
N ILE A 728 12.45 -7.54 -16.66
CA ILE A 728 11.28 -6.92 -16.02
C ILE A 728 10.40 -7.98 -15.35
N ALA A 729 9.93 -7.70 -14.13
CA ALA A 729 9.16 -8.64 -13.32
C ALA A 729 7.67 -8.30 -13.33
N GLN A 730 6.87 -9.08 -14.06
CA GLN A 730 5.41 -8.97 -14.04
C GLN A 730 4.79 -10.19 -13.36
N SER A 731 3.79 -9.97 -12.49
CA SER A 731 3.07 -11.07 -11.82
C SER A 731 2.06 -11.76 -12.73
N GLN A 732 1.58 -11.06 -13.76
CA GLN A 732 0.64 -11.55 -14.76
C GLN A 732 1.11 -11.07 -16.14
N LEU A 733 1.26 -12.00 -17.08
CA LEU A 733 1.71 -11.73 -18.45
C LEU A 733 0.55 -11.67 -19.45
N HIS A 734 -0.50 -12.46 -19.22
CA HIS A 734 -1.65 -12.55 -20.11
C HIS A 734 -2.84 -11.82 -19.51
N GLY A 735 -3.39 -10.85 -20.25
CA GLY A 735 -4.50 -10.00 -19.81
C GLY A 735 -5.83 -10.25 -20.52
N ASP A 736 -5.93 -11.26 -21.40
CA ASP A 736 -7.17 -11.62 -22.08
C ASP A 736 -7.90 -12.73 -21.29
N PRO A 737 -9.17 -12.52 -20.89
CA PRO A 737 -9.93 -13.56 -20.19
C PRO A 737 -10.21 -14.78 -21.08
N GLY A 738 -10.28 -14.61 -22.41
CA GLY A 738 -10.76 -15.61 -23.36
C GLY A 738 -12.20 -16.05 -23.08
N ASP A 739 -12.61 -17.18 -23.65
CA ASP A 739 -14.01 -17.67 -23.58
C ASP A 739 -14.29 -18.51 -22.31
N ARG A 740 -13.64 -18.18 -21.19
CA ARG A 740 -13.68 -18.98 -19.95
C ARG A 740 -14.73 -18.51 -18.93
N GLY A 741 -15.43 -17.40 -19.22
CA GLY A 741 -16.42 -16.83 -18.30
C GLY A 741 -15.85 -16.44 -16.93
N LEU A 742 -14.61 -15.93 -16.88
CA LEU A 742 -13.93 -15.56 -15.62
C LEU A 742 -14.58 -14.32 -14.97
N VAL A 743 -14.78 -13.28 -15.77
CA VAL A 743 -15.39 -12.01 -15.36
C VAL A 743 -16.69 -11.80 -16.12
N ARG A 744 -17.73 -11.33 -15.41
CA ARG A 744 -19.03 -10.99 -15.98
C ARG A 744 -19.34 -9.52 -15.76
N GLU A 745 -19.86 -8.87 -16.79
CA GLU A 745 -20.21 -7.45 -16.77
C GLU A 745 -21.50 -7.18 -17.56
N ALA A 746 -22.31 -6.25 -17.07
CA ALA A 746 -23.47 -5.74 -17.79
C ALA A 746 -23.64 -4.23 -17.60
N SER A 747 -24.35 -3.58 -18.53
CA SER A 747 -24.83 -2.22 -18.33
C SER A 747 -25.97 -2.19 -17.31
N LEU A 748 -26.15 -1.07 -16.63
CA LEU A 748 -27.26 -0.86 -15.68
C LEU A 748 -28.61 -1.00 -16.36
N ALA A 749 -28.73 -0.55 -17.62
CA ALA A 749 -29.92 -0.73 -18.44
C ALA A 749 -30.20 -2.22 -18.69
N HIS A 750 -29.17 -3.00 -19.03
CA HIS A 750 -29.32 -4.44 -19.20
C HIS A 750 -29.67 -5.15 -17.89
N PHE A 751 -29.02 -4.82 -16.78
CA PHE A 751 -29.32 -5.39 -15.46
C PHE A 751 -30.76 -5.13 -15.02
N ARG A 752 -31.31 -3.96 -15.36
CA ARG A 752 -32.74 -3.64 -15.15
C ARG A 752 -33.67 -4.52 -15.97
N ALA A 753 -33.30 -4.83 -17.21
CA ALA A 753 -34.09 -5.67 -18.10
C ALA A 753 -33.96 -7.17 -17.79
N VAL A 754 -32.76 -7.62 -17.42
CA VAL A 754 -32.40 -9.03 -17.16
C VAL A 754 -31.56 -9.11 -15.87
N PRO A 755 -32.21 -9.12 -14.69
CA PRO A 755 -31.48 -9.14 -13.41
C PRO A 755 -30.57 -10.36 -13.22
N ASP A 756 -31.02 -11.54 -13.64
CA ASP A 756 -30.26 -12.80 -13.52
C ASP A 756 -29.34 -13.09 -14.73
N PHE A 757 -28.89 -12.07 -15.47
CA PHE A 757 -28.03 -12.24 -16.66
C PHE A 757 -26.78 -13.08 -16.35
N ALA A 758 -26.19 -12.89 -15.17
CA ALA A 758 -24.99 -13.61 -14.76
C ALA A 758 -25.24 -15.12 -14.72
N LYS A 759 -26.39 -15.59 -14.22
CA LYS A 759 -26.69 -17.03 -14.11
C LYS A 759 -27.01 -17.65 -15.47
N LYS A 760 -27.70 -16.90 -16.34
CA LYS A 760 -28.05 -17.36 -17.70
C LYS A 760 -26.82 -17.65 -18.57
N GLU A 761 -25.76 -16.86 -18.41
CA GLU A 761 -24.49 -17.15 -19.10
C GLU A 761 -23.89 -18.53 -18.71
N ASP A 762 -24.13 -19.04 -17.50
CA ASP A 762 -23.69 -20.40 -17.12
C ASP A 762 -24.53 -21.49 -17.81
N GLU A 763 -25.84 -21.28 -17.91
CA GLU A 763 -26.78 -22.20 -18.58
C GLU A 763 -26.47 -22.34 -20.08
N GLU A 764 -26.06 -21.25 -20.72
CA GLU A 764 -25.75 -21.20 -22.15
C GLU A 764 -24.31 -21.62 -22.48
N ALA A 765 -23.32 -21.36 -21.62
CA ALA A 765 -21.91 -21.58 -21.95
C ALA A 765 -21.45 -23.04 -21.80
N ARG A 766 -21.75 -23.70 -20.66
CA ARG A 766 -21.36 -25.11 -20.37
C ARG A 766 -22.24 -25.68 -19.26
N SER A 767 -23.03 -26.72 -19.56
CA SER A 767 -23.84 -27.42 -18.56
C SER A 767 -22.98 -27.89 -17.37
N VAL A 768 -23.33 -27.50 -16.16
CA VAL A 768 -22.69 -27.98 -14.93
C VAL A 768 -22.99 -29.47 -14.79
N PRO A 769 -21.99 -30.36 -14.69
CA PRO A 769 -22.25 -31.78 -14.49
C PRO A 769 -23.02 -32.00 -13.19
N GLU A 770 -24.27 -32.49 -13.28
CA GLU A 770 -25.12 -32.74 -12.11
C GLU A 770 -24.60 -33.89 -11.22
N VAL A 771 -23.73 -34.75 -11.76
CA VAL A 771 -23.30 -36.01 -11.13
C VAL A 771 -21.82 -35.99 -10.78
N SER A 772 -21.50 -36.28 -9.51
CA SER A 772 -20.16 -36.63 -9.04
C SER A 772 -20.05 -38.16 -8.89
N ILE A 773 -18.92 -38.74 -9.32
CA ILE A 773 -18.65 -40.19 -9.17
C ILE A 773 -18.40 -40.55 -7.69
N TYR A 774 -17.91 -39.60 -6.89
CA TYR A 774 -17.72 -39.80 -5.46
C TYR A 774 -19.04 -39.54 -4.73
N PRO A 775 -19.62 -40.53 -4.02
CA PRO A 775 -20.71 -40.28 -3.08
C PRO A 775 -20.20 -39.30 -2.03
N ASN A 776 -20.99 -38.27 -1.71
CA ASN A 776 -20.64 -37.32 -0.66
C ASN A 776 -20.40 -38.13 0.64
N PRO A 777 -19.17 -38.16 1.19
CA PRO A 777 -18.89 -38.93 2.41
C PRO A 777 -19.68 -38.46 3.63
N TYR A 778 -20.39 -37.33 3.52
CA TYR A 778 -21.03 -36.63 4.63
C TYR A 778 -22.56 -36.50 4.52
N GLY A 779 -23.21 -37.07 3.50
CA GLY A 779 -24.68 -37.07 3.35
C GLY A 779 -25.22 -38.42 2.88
N ALA A 780 -26.15 -39.01 3.64
CA ALA A 780 -26.76 -40.29 3.31
C ALA A 780 -28.04 -40.09 2.47
N LYS A 781 -28.11 -40.82 1.35
CA LYS A 781 -29.30 -41.39 0.69
C LYS A 781 -30.51 -40.46 0.49
N GLU A 782 -30.59 -39.78 -0.65
CA GLU A 782 -31.84 -39.70 -1.46
C GLU A 782 -31.50 -39.47 -2.95
N PRO A 783 -32.26 -40.06 -3.90
CA PRO A 783 -32.17 -39.74 -5.32
C PRO A 783 -32.94 -38.43 -5.62
N GLY A 784 -32.19 -37.35 -5.77
CA GLY A 784 -32.61 -36.01 -6.21
C GLY A 784 -31.38 -35.25 -6.71
N PRO A 785 -31.49 -34.01 -7.26
CA PRO A 785 -30.30 -33.23 -7.60
C PRO A 785 -29.43 -33.18 -6.36
N ALA A 786 -28.23 -33.77 -6.46
CA ALA A 786 -27.38 -33.93 -5.31
C ALA A 786 -27.16 -32.53 -4.69
N TYR A 787 -27.20 -32.46 -3.35
CA TYR A 787 -26.80 -31.31 -2.54
C TYR A 787 -27.83 -30.16 -2.36
N THR A 788 -28.92 -30.41 -1.63
CA THR A 788 -29.68 -29.35 -0.92
C THR A 788 -29.12 -29.05 0.47
N ASP A 789 -28.40 -29.99 1.07
CA ASP A 789 -27.73 -29.83 2.38
C ASP A 789 -26.20 -29.91 2.17
N GLY A 790 -25.47 -28.88 2.62
CA GLY A 790 -24.04 -28.70 2.37
C GLY A 790 -23.14 -29.89 2.75
N VAL A 791 -21.92 -29.89 2.21
CA VAL A 791 -20.93 -30.98 2.37
C VAL A 791 -20.44 -31.16 3.81
N SER A 792 -20.72 -30.24 4.73
CA SER A 792 -20.16 -30.32 6.08
C SER A 792 -21.18 -30.09 7.19
N LYS A 793 -21.01 -30.83 8.29
CA LYS A 793 -21.96 -30.96 9.41
C LYS A 793 -21.66 -30.02 10.58
N GLY A 794 -20.61 -29.19 10.45
CA GLY A 794 -20.22 -28.24 11.48
C GLY A 794 -21.28 -27.17 11.70
N ALA A 795 -21.37 -26.69 12.94
CA ALA A 795 -22.32 -25.65 13.34
C ALA A 795 -22.16 -24.35 12.54
N ASN A 796 -20.96 -24.08 12.02
CA ASN A 796 -20.66 -22.95 11.14
C ASN A 796 -20.15 -23.46 9.78
N GLN A 797 -20.49 -22.74 8.72
CA GLN A 797 -20.11 -23.02 7.33
C GLN A 797 -19.47 -21.78 6.71
N TRP A 798 -18.15 -21.70 6.65
CA TRP A 798 -17.50 -20.46 6.20
C TRP A 798 -17.56 -20.25 4.69
N GLY A 799 -17.88 -19.02 4.26
CA GLY A 799 -17.94 -18.62 2.86
C GLY A 799 -17.53 -17.17 2.64
N MET A 800 -17.35 -16.80 1.37
CA MET A 800 -16.95 -15.44 0.98
C MET A 800 -17.68 -14.99 -0.28
N VAL A 801 -18.07 -13.73 -0.34
CA VAL A 801 -18.58 -13.07 -1.55
C VAL A 801 -17.67 -11.90 -1.91
N ILE A 802 -17.38 -11.72 -3.21
CA ILE A 802 -16.57 -10.64 -3.74
C ILE A 802 -17.37 -9.86 -4.78
N ASP A 803 -17.65 -8.59 -4.49
CA ASP A 803 -18.36 -7.69 -5.40
C ASP A 803 -17.41 -7.03 -6.40
N LEU A 804 -17.45 -7.48 -7.66
CA LEU A 804 -16.63 -6.92 -8.73
C LEU A 804 -17.08 -5.51 -9.15
N GLY A 805 -18.32 -5.11 -8.84
CA GLY A 805 -18.82 -3.74 -9.07
C GLY A 805 -18.19 -2.72 -8.12
N SER A 806 -17.85 -3.14 -6.90
CA SER A 806 -17.16 -2.32 -5.90
C SER A 806 -15.63 -2.42 -5.99
N CYS A 807 -15.08 -3.50 -6.53
CA CYS A 807 -13.63 -3.71 -6.55
C CYS A 807 -12.92 -2.71 -7.46
N VAL A 808 -11.97 -1.93 -6.90
CA VAL A 808 -11.18 -0.94 -7.66
C VAL A 808 -9.76 -1.39 -8.01
N GLY A 809 -9.38 -2.62 -7.64
CA GLY A 809 -8.03 -3.13 -7.88
C GLY A 809 -6.91 -2.52 -7.02
N CYS A 810 -7.24 -1.85 -5.91
CA CYS A 810 -6.27 -1.13 -5.06
C CYS A 810 -5.16 -1.98 -4.40
N ASN A 811 -5.23 -3.31 -4.44
CA ASN A 811 -4.27 -4.23 -3.79
C ASN A 811 -4.13 -4.18 -2.25
N ALA A 812 -4.94 -3.39 -1.52
CA ALA A 812 -4.86 -3.33 -0.06
C ALA A 812 -5.05 -4.72 0.60
N CYS A 813 -5.95 -5.53 0.04
CA CYS A 813 -6.20 -6.90 0.50
C CYS A 813 -5.00 -7.85 0.31
N VAL A 814 -4.10 -7.59 -0.63
CA VAL A 814 -2.88 -8.39 -0.87
C VAL A 814 -1.89 -8.15 0.27
N VAL A 815 -1.58 -6.89 0.56
CA VAL A 815 -0.67 -6.52 1.66
C VAL A 815 -1.24 -6.91 3.03
N ALA A 816 -2.56 -6.78 3.23
CA ALA A 816 -3.20 -7.20 4.46
C ALA A 816 -3.10 -8.72 4.67
N CYS A 817 -3.27 -9.50 3.59
CA CYS A 817 -3.07 -10.95 3.65
C CYS A 817 -1.60 -11.30 3.92
N GLN A 818 -0.66 -10.56 3.33
CA GLN A 818 0.78 -10.75 3.53
C GLN A 818 1.21 -10.50 4.98
N SER A 819 0.81 -9.35 5.55
CA SER A 819 1.11 -8.95 6.94
C SER A 819 0.47 -9.88 7.99
N GLU A 820 -0.82 -10.20 7.83
CA GLU A 820 -1.57 -11.05 8.76
C GLU A 820 -1.06 -12.49 8.78
N ASN A 821 -0.74 -13.03 7.60
CA ASN A 821 -0.47 -14.46 7.43
C ASN A 821 1.02 -14.77 7.24
N ASN A 822 1.93 -13.89 7.68
CA ASN A 822 3.38 -14.10 7.62
C ASN A 822 3.89 -14.55 6.23
N VAL A 823 3.32 -13.99 5.15
CA VAL A 823 3.71 -14.39 3.79
C VAL A 823 5.05 -13.74 3.46
N PRO A 824 6.08 -14.51 3.04
CA PRO A 824 7.42 -13.97 2.87
C PRO A 824 7.53 -13.04 1.66
N ILE A 825 8.56 -12.18 1.67
CA ILE A 825 8.93 -11.36 0.51
C ILE A 825 9.70 -12.20 -0.51
N VAL A 826 9.41 -12.03 -1.79
CA VAL A 826 10.14 -12.67 -2.91
C VAL A 826 10.84 -11.62 -3.78
N GLY A 827 12.16 -11.77 -3.94
CA GLY A 827 12.98 -10.88 -4.76
C GLY A 827 12.65 -10.94 -6.27
N LYS A 828 12.93 -9.85 -6.98
CA LYS A 828 12.69 -9.65 -8.43
C LYS A 828 12.99 -10.87 -9.30
N GLY A 829 14.18 -11.45 -9.14
CA GLY A 829 14.61 -12.60 -9.94
C GLY A 829 13.72 -13.84 -9.78
N GLN A 830 13.11 -14.05 -8.62
CA GLN A 830 12.19 -15.17 -8.39
C GLN A 830 10.77 -14.85 -8.86
N VAL A 831 10.34 -13.59 -8.77
CA VAL A 831 9.07 -13.13 -9.36
C VAL A 831 9.07 -13.31 -10.88
N ILE A 832 10.17 -12.96 -11.56
CA ILE A 832 10.38 -13.22 -13.01
C ILE A 832 10.19 -14.70 -13.37
N ARG A 833 10.43 -15.61 -12.43
CA ARG A 833 10.26 -17.06 -12.62
C ARG A 833 8.85 -17.57 -12.25
N GLY A 834 7.90 -16.68 -11.98
CA GLY A 834 6.54 -17.02 -11.58
C GLY A 834 6.43 -17.57 -10.15
N ARG A 835 7.38 -17.25 -9.26
CA ARG A 835 7.47 -17.81 -7.90
C ARG A 835 7.08 -16.82 -6.80
N ILE A 836 6.24 -15.83 -7.15
CA ILE A 836 5.71 -14.83 -6.24
C ILE A 836 4.89 -15.50 -5.12
N MET A 837 5.02 -15.01 -3.88
CA MET A 837 4.30 -15.56 -2.73
C MET A 837 3.13 -14.64 -2.35
N GLN A 838 2.01 -14.79 -3.05
CA GLN A 838 0.77 -14.04 -2.77
C GLN A 838 -0.44 -14.98 -2.75
N TRP A 839 -1.15 -15.00 -1.61
CA TRP A 839 -2.28 -15.89 -1.35
C TRP A 839 -3.60 -15.40 -1.94
N ILE A 840 -3.72 -14.08 -2.06
CA ILE A 840 -4.71 -13.37 -2.86
C ILE A 840 -3.92 -12.54 -3.88
N ARG A 841 -4.34 -12.59 -5.14
CA ARG A 841 -3.82 -11.73 -6.20
C ARG A 841 -4.99 -10.99 -6.83
N ILE A 842 -4.74 -9.82 -7.37
CA ILE A 842 -5.73 -9.13 -8.18
C ILE A 842 -5.37 -9.38 -9.63
N ASP A 843 -6.18 -10.15 -10.35
CA ASP A 843 -6.04 -10.34 -11.78
C ASP A 843 -6.62 -9.11 -12.51
N ARG A 844 -6.05 -8.77 -13.67
CA ARG A 844 -6.54 -7.69 -14.53
C ARG A 844 -6.85 -8.24 -15.90
N TYR A 845 -8.09 -8.06 -16.35
CA TYR A 845 -8.52 -8.43 -17.69
C TYR A 845 -8.80 -7.21 -18.55
N TYR A 846 -8.27 -7.18 -19.77
CA TYR A 846 -8.67 -6.24 -20.81
C TYR A 846 -9.82 -6.85 -21.60
N VAL A 847 -10.94 -6.14 -21.69
CA VAL A 847 -12.13 -6.56 -22.43
C VAL A 847 -12.36 -5.56 -23.57
N ASP A 848 -12.70 -6.08 -24.75
CA ASP A 848 -12.99 -5.35 -26.00
C ASP A 848 -11.93 -4.35 -26.49
N ALA A 849 -10.68 -4.62 -26.11
CA ALA A 849 -9.51 -3.99 -26.71
C ALA A 849 -9.38 -4.39 -28.19
N PRO A 850 -9.01 -3.48 -29.12
CA PRO A 850 -8.64 -2.09 -28.90
C PRO A 850 -9.78 -1.08 -29.05
N LYS A 851 -11.00 -1.51 -29.43
CA LYS A 851 -12.11 -0.60 -29.83
C LYS A 851 -12.70 0.17 -28.65
N GLU A 852 -13.11 -0.53 -27.59
CA GLU A 852 -13.55 0.06 -26.32
C GLU A 852 -12.80 -0.67 -25.20
N LEU A 853 -11.62 -0.18 -24.85
CA LEU A 853 -10.80 -0.82 -23.83
C LEU A 853 -11.47 -0.72 -22.46
N ARG A 854 -11.92 -1.86 -21.95
CA ARG A 854 -12.43 -2.03 -20.59
C ARG A 854 -11.46 -2.83 -19.75
N VAL A 855 -11.47 -2.57 -18.44
CA VAL A 855 -10.58 -3.25 -17.50
C VAL A 855 -11.41 -3.80 -16.35
N VAL A 856 -11.32 -5.10 -16.07
CA VAL A 856 -12.01 -5.71 -14.93
C VAL A 856 -10.99 -6.23 -13.91
N PRO A 857 -11.00 -5.72 -12.68
CA PRO A 857 -10.26 -6.32 -11.57
C PRO A 857 -10.97 -7.58 -11.08
N GLU A 858 -10.22 -8.66 -10.86
CA GLU A 858 -10.75 -9.88 -10.24
C GLU A 858 -9.83 -10.33 -9.10
N PRO A 859 -10.23 -10.16 -7.82
CA PRO A 859 -9.50 -10.74 -6.70
C PRO A 859 -9.57 -12.27 -6.72
N MET A 860 -8.46 -12.93 -6.98
CA MET A 860 -8.35 -14.38 -7.07
C MET A 860 -7.55 -14.96 -5.89
N LEU A 861 -8.19 -15.81 -5.11
CA LEU A 861 -7.65 -16.49 -3.94
C LEU A 861 -8.08 -17.97 -3.88
N CYS A 862 -7.68 -18.70 -2.83
CA CYS A 862 -8.19 -20.06 -2.62
C CYS A 862 -9.71 -20.05 -2.46
N GLN A 863 -10.39 -20.68 -3.41
CA GLN A 863 -11.85 -20.70 -3.49
C GLN A 863 -12.52 -21.59 -2.42
N GLN A 864 -11.72 -22.28 -1.59
CA GLN A 864 -12.16 -23.31 -0.63
C GLN A 864 -13.20 -24.25 -1.26
N CYS A 865 -12.84 -24.82 -2.41
CA CYS A 865 -13.66 -25.76 -3.19
C CYS A 865 -14.12 -26.93 -2.33
N GLU A 866 -15.42 -27.23 -2.27
CA GLU A 866 -15.91 -28.43 -1.58
C GLU A 866 -15.43 -29.70 -2.28
N ASN A 867 -15.52 -29.73 -3.61
CA ASN A 867 -14.91 -30.75 -4.45
C ASN A 867 -13.48 -30.32 -4.81
N ALA A 868 -12.56 -30.34 -3.84
CA ALA A 868 -11.20 -29.84 -4.04
C ALA A 868 -10.30 -30.83 -4.79
N PRO A 869 -9.95 -30.58 -6.07
CA PRO A 869 -9.01 -31.45 -6.81
C PRO A 869 -7.59 -31.42 -6.23
N CYS A 870 -7.27 -30.39 -5.45
CA CYS A 870 -5.97 -30.23 -4.80
C CYS A 870 -5.78 -31.12 -3.57
N GLU A 871 -6.86 -31.70 -3.01
CA GLU A 871 -6.79 -32.65 -1.89
C GLU A 871 -6.52 -34.07 -2.32
N ALA A 872 -7.27 -34.56 -3.30
CA ALA A 872 -7.17 -35.93 -3.79
C ALA A 872 -5.77 -36.33 -4.29
N VAL A 873 -4.91 -35.35 -4.59
CA VAL A 873 -3.54 -35.58 -5.10
C VAL A 873 -2.44 -35.33 -4.08
N CYS A 874 -2.78 -35.08 -2.82
CA CYS A 874 -1.78 -34.96 -1.77
C CYS A 874 -1.45 -36.35 -1.19
N PRO A 875 -0.26 -36.93 -1.43
CA PRO A 875 0.05 -38.30 -1.00
C PRO A 875 0.22 -38.45 0.52
N VAL A 876 0.26 -37.34 1.26
CA VAL A 876 0.53 -37.30 2.71
C VAL A 876 -0.58 -36.64 3.51
N ASN A 877 -1.73 -36.35 2.88
CA ASN A 877 -2.88 -35.67 3.48
C ASN A 877 -2.51 -34.35 4.19
N ALA A 878 -1.61 -33.57 3.58
CA ALA A 878 -1.25 -32.24 4.08
C ALA A 878 -2.32 -31.19 3.78
N THR A 879 -3.31 -31.52 2.95
CA THR A 879 -4.46 -30.65 2.67
C THR A 879 -5.73 -31.50 2.70
N VAL A 880 -6.68 -31.08 3.52
CA VAL A 880 -7.91 -31.82 3.85
C VAL A 880 -9.02 -30.84 4.19
N HIS A 881 -10.29 -31.22 4.00
CA HIS A 881 -11.41 -30.46 4.52
C HIS A 881 -11.60 -30.67 6.02
N ASN A 882 -12.05 -29.63 6.71
CA ASN A 882 -12.61 -29.75 8.06
C ASN A 882 -14.16 -29.77 8.02
N ASP A 883 -14.77 -30.00 9.18
CA ASP A 883 -16.24 -30.09 9.32
C ASP A 883 -16.98 -28.75 9.11
N GLU A 884 -16.26 -27.63 8.96
CA GLU A 884 -16.82 -26.30 8.67
C GLU A 884 -16.74 -25.95 7.17
N GLY A 885 -16.23 -26.89 6.37
CA GLY A 885 -16.07 -26.77 4.93
C GLY A 885 -14.86 -25.94 4.48
N LEU A 886 -13.91 -25.69 5.39
CA LEU A 886 -12.63 -25.09 5.02
C LEU A 886 -11.70 -26.15 4.46
N ASN A 887 -11.08 -25.87 3.34
CA ASN A 887 -9.90 -26.62 2.91
C ASN A 887 -8.73 -26.19 3.80
N VAL A 888 -8.23 -27.06 4.68
CA VAL A 888 -7.15 -26.76 5.62
C VAL A 888 -5.82 -27.20 5.03
N MET A 889 -4.77 -26.39 5.21
CA MET A 889 -3.41 -26.71 4.78
C MET A 889 -2.51 -26.91 6.01
N ALA A 890 -2.13 -28.15 6.29
CA ALA A 890 -1.19 -28.51 7.35
C ALA A 890 0.26 -28.35 6.84
N TYR A 891 0.87 -27.21 7.13
CA TYR A 891 2.21 -26.84 6.63
C TYR A 891 3.31 -27.84 7.01
N ASN A 892 3.26 -28.38 8.23
CA ASN A 892 4.23 -29.33 8.77
C ASN A 892 4.17 -30.73 8.11
N ARG A 893 3.04 -31.08 7.48
CA ARG A 893 2.84 -32.37 6.82
C ARG A 893 3.24 -32.34 5.34
N CYS A 894 3.35 -31.15 4.75
CA CYS A 894 3.66 -30.99 3.34
C CYS A 894 5.11 -31.42 3.03
N ILE A 895 5.26 -32.39 2.12
CA ILE A 895 6.57 -32.86 1.62
C ILE A 895 6.99 -32.21 0.30
N GLY A 896 6.21 -31.25 -0.20
CA GLY A 896 6.59 -30.44 -1.36
C GLY A 896 6.52 -31.11 -2.74
N THR A 897 5.63 -32.08 -2.96
CA THR A 897 5.44 -32.70 -4.29
C THR A 897 4.90 -31.73 -5.35
N ARG A 898 4.20 -30.67 -4.93
CA ARG A 898 3.58 -29.63 -5.76
C ARG A 898 2.40 -30.08 -6.64
N ALA A 899 1.96 -31.34 -6.54
CA ALA A 899 0.80 -31.86 -7.28
C ALA A 899 -0.49 -31.06 -7.01
N CYS A 900 -0.69 -30.63 -5.76
CA CYS A 900 -1.85 -29.82 -5.38
C CYS A 900 -1.91 -28.45 -6.09
N ALA A 901 -0.77 -27.87 -6.48
CA ALA A 901 -0.74 -26.65 -7.28
C ALA A 901 -1.05 -26.91 -8.76
N ALA A 902 -0.57 -28.04 -9.30
CA ALA A 902 -0.89 -28.43 -10.67
C ALA A 902 -2.40 -28.63 -10.86
N ASN A 903 -3.05 -29.36 -9.94
CA ASN A 903 -4.49 -29.66 -10.02
C ASN A 903 -5.42 -28.54 -9.56
N CYS A 904 -4.91 -27.51 -8.87
CA CYS A 904 -5.74 -26.36 -8.55
C CYS A 904 -6.04 -25.56 -9.84
N PRO A 905 -7.32 -25.46 -10.28
CA PRO A 905 -7.65 -24.79 -11.53
C PRO A 905 -7.32 -23.29 -11.47
N TYR A 906 -7.43 -22.68 -10.30
CA TYR A 906 -7.17 -21.25 -10.06
C TYR A 906 -5.68 -20.90 -9.86
N LYS A 907 -4.80 -21.91 -9.74
CA LYS A 907 -3.34 -21.75 -9.49
C LYS A 907 -3.03 -20.80 -8.32
N VAL A 908 -3.76 -20.97 -7.21
CA VAL A 908 -3.67 -20.14 -5.98
C VAL A 908 -2.90 -20.82 -4.83
N ARG A 909 -2.35 -22.01 -5.07
CA ARG A 909 -1.39 -22.66 -4.17
C ARG A 909 0.01 -22.10 -4.47
N ARG A 910 0.69 -21.57 -3.46
CA ARG A 910 2.02 -20.94 -3.57
C ARG A 910 3.08 -21.80 -2.90
N PHE A 911 4.23 -21.98 -3.53
CA PHE A 911 5.26 -22.90 -3.07
C PHE A 911 6.49 -22.16 -2.56
N ASN A 912 6.95 -22.50 -1.35
CA ASN A 912 8.22 -22.02 -0.84
C ASN A 912 9.39 -22.74 -1.53
N PHE A 913 9.85 -22.21 -2.66
CA PHE A 913 11.02 -22.75 -3.37
C PHE A 913 12.30 -22.66 -2.54
N PHE A 914 12.45 -21.57 -1.80
CA PHE A 914 13.59 -21.32 -0.93
C PHE A 914 13.10 -21.05 0.49
N ASP A 915 14.05 -20.93 1.40
CA ASP A 915 13.75 -20.59 2.79
C ASP A 915 13.66 -19.08 2.97
N TYR A 916 12.65 -18.47 2.34
CA TYR A 916 12.47 -17.02 2.29
C TYR A 916 12.35 -16.38 3.68
N ASN A 917 11.95 -17.15 4.69
CA ASN A 917 11.76 -16.67 6.07
C ASN A 917 12.99 -16.80 6.97
N LYS A 918 13.94 -17.71 6.66
CA LYS A 918 15.18 -17.86 7.44
C LYS A 918 16.40 -17.26 6.76
N ARG A 919 16.35 -17.03 5.45
CA ARG A 919 17.44 -16.40 4.71
C ARG A 919 16.95 -15.05 4.21
N ASP A 920 17.69 -14.01 4.55
CA ASP A 920 17.49 -12.70 3.94
C ASP A 920 17.63 -12.83 2.41
N VAL A 921 16.55 -12.54 1.70
CA VAL A 921 16.43 -12.67 0.24
C VAL A 921 17.21 -11.60 -0.52
N LEU A 922 17.60 -10.52 0.17
CA LEU A 922 18.29 -9.35 -0.38
C LEU A 922 19.76 -9.29 0.01
N LYS A 923 20.17 -10.05 1.04
CA LYS A 923 21.58 -10.16 1.42
C LYS A 923 22.38 -10.82 0.30
N THR A 924 23.53 -10.24 -0.03
CA THR A 924 24.52 -10.84 -0.95
C THR A 924 25.82 -11.14 -0.19
N LYS A 925 26.57 -12.15 -0.64
CA LYS A 925 27.91 -12.49 -0.16
C LYS A 925 28.91 -12.37 -1.29
N ARG A 926 30.07 -11.78 -1.03
CA ARG A 926 31.22 -11.85 -1.96
C ARG A 926 31.98 -13.14 -1.75
N ILE A 927 32.22 -13.88 -2.83
CA ILE A 927 33.04 -15.09 -2.87
C ILE A 927 34.07 -14.88 -3.99
N GLY A 928 35.30 -14.50 -3.63
CA GLY A 928 36.30 -14.04 -4.60
C GLY A 928 35.80 -12.80 -5.38
N PRO A 929 35.89 -12.76 -6.73
CA PRO A 929 35.38 -11.65 -7.53
C PRO A 929 33.84 -11.69 -7.73
N TRP A 930 33.16 -12.74 -7.26
CA TRP A 930 31.73 -12.97 -7.52
C TRP A 930 30.88 -12.46 -6.35
N SER A 931 29.78 -11.76 -6.65
CA SER A 931 28.73 -11.45 -5.67
C SER A 931 27.56 -12.42 -5.86
N VAL A 932 27.25 -13.21 -4.83
CA VAL A 932 26.22 -14.25 -4.87
C VAL A 932 25.15 -13.95 -3.82
N GLY A 933 23.88 -13.97 -4.22
CA GLY A 933 22.77 -13.79 -3.28
C GLY A 933 22.73 -14.89 -2.21
N ASN A 934 22.53 -14.51 -0.96
CA ASN A 934 22.49 -15.39 0.20
C ASN A 934 21.45 -16.51 0.04
N LEU A 935 20.33 -16.20 -0.63
CA LEU A 935 19.30 -17.17 -0.97
C LEU A 935 19.81 -18.32 -1.86
N TYR A 936 20.70 -18.03 -2.81
CA TYR A 936 21.20 -18.98 -3.81
C TYR A 936 22.33 -19.88 -3.29
N LEU A 937 22.96 -19.49 -2.18
CA LEU A 937 23.95 -20.34 -1.49
C LEU A 937 23.29 -21.54 -0.78
N GLY A 938 21.96 -21.57 -0.71
CA GLY A 938 21.21 -22.68 -0.13
C GLY A 938 21.73 -23.02 1.27
N PRO A 939 22.09 -24.27 1.58
CA PRO A 939 22.58 -24.65 2.90
C PRO A 939 23.84 -23.88 3.38
N PHE A 940 24.62 -23.29 2.46
CA PHE A 940 25.80 -22.47 2.79
C PHE A 940 25.50 -20.98 2.97
N GLY A 941 24.24 -20.56 2.74
CA GLY A 941 23.77 -19.21 3.03
C GLY A 941 23.58 -19.01 4.54
N ASP A 942 23.79 -17.76 4.99
CA ASP A 942 23.55 -17.39 6.40
C ASP A 942 22.09 -17.63 6.75
N LEU A 943 21.89 -18.34 7.86
CA LEU A 943 20.60 -18.48 8.52
C LEU A 943 20.43 -17.33 9.52
N GLY A 944 19.21 -16.81 9.61
CA GLY A 944 18.85 -15.73 10.52
C GLY A 944 18.10 -14.63 9.76
N SER A 945 16.79 -14.52 10.03
CA SER A 945 16.05 -13.30 9.70
C SER A 945 16.48 -12.21 10.68
N PRO A 946 16.61 -10.94 10.25
CA PRO A 946 16.78 -9.83 11.18
C PRO A 946 15.74 -9.90 12.31
N LEU A 947 16.18 -9.65 13.55
CA LEU A 947 15.32 -9.76 14.75
C LEU A 947 14.09 -8.86 14.64
N THR A 948 14.26 -7.64 14.11
CA THR A 948 13.17 -6.68 13.87
C THR A 948 12.09 -7.27 12.97
N ILE A 949 12.44 -7.95 11.88
CA ILE A 949 11.47 -8.60 10.99
C ILE A 949 10.74 -9.76 11.69
N GLN A 950 11.41 -10.48 12.59
CA GLN A 950 10.75 -11.51 13.39
C GLN A 950 9.69 -10.90 14.32
N MET A 951 9.92 -9.67 14.79
CA MET A 951 8.97 -8.90 15.58
C MET A 951 7.75 -8.41 14.79
N GLN A 952 7.73 -8.43 13.46
CA GLN A 952 6.49 -8.12 12.74
C GLN A 952 5.52 -9.30 12.77
N ARG A 953 6.03 -10.53 12.82
CA ARG A 953 5.27 -11.75 12.51
C ARG A 953 4.11 -11.98 13.48
N ASN A 954 2.96 -12.35 12.93
CA ASN A 954 1.81 -12.81 13.71
C ASN A 954 2.16 -14.12 14.44
N PRO A 955 2.14 -14.16 15.78
CA PRO A 955 2.51 -15.35 16.55
C PRO A 955 1.53 -16.52 16.36
N ASN A 956 0.28 -16.23 15.96
CA ASN A 956 -0.78 -17.23 15.78
C ASN A 956 -0.77 -17.87 14.38
N VAL A 957 0.16 -17.48 13.49
CA VAL A 957 0.29 -18.06 12.15
C VAL A 957 1.68 -18.67 11.99
N THR A 958 1.73 -19.94 11.59
CA THR A 958 2.99 -20.64 11.32
C THR A 958 3.83 -19.86 10.31
N VAL A 959 5.11 -19.66 10.60
CA VAL A 959 6.10 -19.17 9.63
C VAL A 959 6.63 -20.37 8.84
N ARG A 960 6.43 -20.39 7.53
CA ARG A 960 6.72 -21.57 6.71
C ARG A 960 8.20 -21.65 6.34
N MET A 961 8.70 -22.87 6.27
CA MET A 961 10.03 -23.23 5.76
C MET A 961 9.99 -23.50 4.26
N ARG A 962 11.17 -23.74 3.66
CA ARG A 962 11.25 -24.21 2.26
C ARG A 962 10.50 -25.54 2.06
N GLY A 963 10.09 -25.79 0.83
CA GLY A 963 9.49 -27.07 0.42
C GLY A 963 8.02 -27.23 0.81
N VAL A 964 7.38 -26.19 1.32
CA VAL A 964 5.99 -26.24 1.81
C VAL A 964 5.07 -25.42 0.91
N MET A 965 3.88 -25.95 0.63
CA MET A 965 2.80 -25.24 -0.04
C MET A 965 2.01 -24.35 0.92
N GLU A 966 1.54 -23.24 0.39
CA GLU A 966 0.72 -22.26 1.06
C GLU A 966 -0.51 -21.92 0.22
N LYS A 967 -1.54 -21.37 0.88
CA LYS A 967 -2.75 -20.86 0.24
C LYS A 967 -3.50 -19.95 1.20
N CYS A 968 -4.45 -19.18 0.67
CA CYS A 968 -5.45 -18.54 1.52
C CYS A 968 -6.20 -19.58 2.37
N THR A 969 -6.26 -19.33 3.68
CA THR A 969 -6.92 -20.18 4.69
C THR A 969 -8.21 -19.57 5.23
N PHE A 970 -8.73 -18.50 4.59
CA PHE A 970 -9.81 -17.67 5.16
C PHE A 970 -9.45 -17.11 6.56
N CYS A 971 -8.17 -16.80 6.79
CA CYS A 971 -7.67 -16.32 8.08
C CYS A 971 -8.11 -17.24 9.24
N VAL A 972 -7.87 -18.55 9.10
CA VAL A 972 -8.27 -19.58 10.07
C VAL A 972 -7.90 -19.23 11.51
N GLN A 973 -6.79 -18.53 11.74
CA GLN A 973 -6.39 -18.04 13.06
C GLN A 973 -7.46 -17.14 13.73
N ARG A 974 -8.15 -16.30 12.95
CA ARG A 974 -9.24 -15.42 13.43
C ARG A 974 -10.54 -16.20 13.66
N ILE A 975 -10.78 -17.22 12.83
CA ILE A 975 -11.92 -18.15 13.01
C ILE A 975 -11.75 -18.93 14.31
N GLU A 976 -10.56 -19.52 14.52
CA GLU A 976 -10.26 -20.28 15.73
C GLU A 976 -10.26 -19.40 16.98
N GLU A 977 -9.77 -18.16 16.92
CA GLU A 977 -9.85 -17.22 18.04
C GLU A 977 -11.30 -16.92 18.45
N ALA A 978 -12.20 -16.72 17.48
CA ALA A 978 -13.62 -16.50 17.75
C ALA A 978 -14.29 -17.74 18.36
N LYS A 979 -13.95 -18.94 17.86
CA LYS A 979 -14.44 -20.22 18.40
C LYS A 979 -13.96 -20.44 19.84
N ILE A 980 -12.67 -20.25 20.10
CA ILE A 980 -12.08 -20.34 21.43
C ILE A 980 -12.76 -19.35 22.37
N THR A 981 -13.00 -18.12 21.93
CA THR A 981 -13.69 -17.10 22.73
C THR A 981 -15.11 -17.53 23.10
N SER A 982 -15.85 -18.13 22.16
CA SER A 982 -17.18 -18.67 22.44
C SER A 982 -17.12 -19.82 23.47
N LEU A 983 -16.21 -20.78 23.29
CA LEU A 983 -16.04 -21.91 24.19
C LEU A 983 -15.67 -21.44 25.62
N VAL A 984 -14.75 -20.47 25.73
CA VAL A 984 -14.33 -19.90 27.02
C VAL A 984 -15.49 -19.20 27.73
N ARG A 985 -16.36 -18.49 26.99
CA ARG A 985 -17.56 -17.84 27.56
C ARG A 985 -18.59 -18.85 28.06
N ALA A 986 -18.70 -20.00 27.39
CA ALA A 986 -19.63 -21.04 27.76
C ALA A 986 -19.24 -21.82 29.02
N ARG A 987 -17.93 -21.89 29.35
CA ARG A 987 -17.40 -22.71 30.45
C ARG A 987 -17.89 -24.16 30.34
N ASP A 988 -18.67 -24.65 31.31
CA ASP A 988 -19.23 -26.00 31.34
C ASP A 988 -20.59 -26.10 30.60
N GLY A 989 -21.12 -24.98 30.10
CA GLY A 989 -22.36 -24.91 29.33
C GLY A 989 -22.16 -25.17 27.84
N ALA A 990 -23.27 -25.15 27.08
CA ALA A 990 -23.20 -25.23 25.62
C ALA A 990 -22.54 -23.97 25.03
N PRO A 991 -21.65 -24.11 24.02
CA PRO A 991 -21.04 -22.98 23.34
C PRO A 991 -22.09 -22.05 22.75
N GLN A 992 -21.95 -20.75 23.01
CA GLN A 992 -22.79 -19.75 22.36
C GLN A 992 -22.46 -19.70 20.86
N PRO A 993 -23.44 -19.42 19.98
CA PRO A 993 -23.12 -19.21 18.58
C PRO A 993 -22.15 -18.04 18.43
N ILE A 994 -21.20 -18.16 17.51
CA ILE A 994 -20.33 -17.04 17.13
C ILE A 994 -21.25 -15.91 16.66
N PRO A 995 -21.11 -14.67 17.17
CA PRO A 995 -21.97 -13.58 16.76
C PRO A 995 -21.92 -13.37 15.25
N ARG A 996 -23.09 -13.15 14.63
CA ARG A 996 -23.24 -12.90 13.19
C ARG A 996 -22.26 -11.83 12.70
N ASP A 997 -21.59 -12.10 11.58
CA ASP A 997 -20.65 -11.20 10.91
C ASP A 997 -19.50 -10.64 11.79
N SER A 998 -19.23 -11.27 12.94
CA SER A 998 -18.17 -10.82 13.87
C SER A 998 -16.76 -11.24 13.45
N VAL A 999 -16.63 -12.38 12.78
CA VAL A 999 -15.33 -12.84 12.24
C VAL A 999 -15.06 -12.14 10.92
N ARG A 1000 -13.98 -11.36 10.87
CA ARG A 1000 -13.57 -10.65 9.66
C ARG A 1000 -12.15 -11.01 9.25
N THR A 1001 -11.99 -11.36 7.98
CA THR A 1001 -10.70 -11.70 7.39
C THR A 1001 -9.87 -10.45 7.10
N ALA A 1002 -8.54 -10.54 7.17
CA ALA A 1002 -7.67 -9.38 6.92
C ALA A 1002 -7.92 -8.71 5.55
N CYS A 1003 -8.21 -9.49 4.50
CA CYS A 1003 -8.55 -8.94 3.19
C CYS A 1003 -9.89 -8.20 3.16
N GLN A 1004 -10.89 -8.65 3.93
CA GLN A 1004 -12.16 -7.94 4.11
C GLN A 1004 -11.95 -6.64 4.88
N GLU A 1005 -11.11 -6.66 5.93
CA GLU A 1005 -10.91 -5.49 6.77
C GLU A 1005 -10.16 -4.36 6.09
N ALA A 1006 -9.15 -4.71 5.29
CA ALA A 1006 -8.33 -3.75 4.58
C ALA A 1006 -9.02 -3.18 3.34
N CYS A 1007 -10.08 -3.79 2.81
CA CYS A 1007 -10.69 -3.39 1.54
C CYS A 1007 -11.42 -2.04 1.68
N PRO A 1008 -10.94 -0.94 1.06
CA PRO A 1008 -11.58 0.37 1.20
C PRO A 1008 -12.98 0.44 0.58
N ALA A 1009 -13.18 -0.29 -0.52
CA ALA A 1009 -14.48 -0.41 -1.17
C ALA A 1009 -15.47 -1.34 -0.44
N GLY A 1010 -15.01 -2.08 0.57
CA GLY A 1010 -15.78 -3.13 1.25
C GLY A 1010 -16.20 -4.29 0.34
N ALA A 1011 -15.52 -4.51 -0.79
CA ALA A 1011 -15.93 -5.45 -1.83
C ALA A 1011 -15.93 -6.92 -1.39
N ILE A 1012 -15.15 -7.27 -0.36
CA ILE A 1012 -15.05 -8.64 0.15
C ILE A 1012 -15.94 -8.77 1.38
N VAL A 1013 -16.85 -9.74 1.38
CA VAL A 1013 -17.71 -10.09 2.51
C VAL A 1013 -17.44 -11.53 2.90
N PHE A 1014 -17.08 -11.77 4.15
CA PHE A 1014 -16.87 -13.10 4.71
C PHE A 1014 -17.83 -13.34 5.87
N GLY A 1015 -18.28 -14.57 6.05
CA GLY A 1015 -19.17 -14.93 7.13
C GLY A 1015 -19.61 -16.39 7.08
N ASP A 1016 -20.62 -16.70 7.90
CA ASP A 1016 -21.21 -18.02 8.02
C ASP A 1016 -22.37 -18.21 7.04
N LEU A 1017 -22.27 -19.21 6.17
CA LEU A 1017 -23.28 -19.65 5.21
C LEU A 1017 -24.41 -20.46 5.85
N ALA A 1018 -24.21 -21.01 7.05
CA ALA A 1018 -25.25 -21.72 7.78
C ALA A 1018 -26.26 -20.75 8.39
N ASP A 1019 -25.86 -19.51 8.64
CA ASP A 1019 -26.75 -18.43 9.06
C ASP A 1019 -27.36 -17.75 7.82
N PRO A 1020 -28.65 -17.95 7.52
CA PRO A 1020 -29.30 -17.39 6.32
C PRO A 1020 -29.36 -15.86 6.34
N GLU A 1021 -29.26 -15.27 7.52
CA GLU A 1021 -29.33 -13.83 7.74
C GLU A 1021 -27.95 -13.16 7.75
N SER A 1022 -26.87 -13.92 7.63
CA SER A 1022 -25.52 -13.36 7.49
C SER A 1022 -25.39 -12.55 6.21
N GLN A 1023 -24.46 -11.59 6.19
CA GLN A 1023 -24.23 -10.79 4.99
C GLN A 1023 -23.80 -11.66 3.81
N VAL A 1024 -22.95 -12.67 4.05
CA VAL A 1024 -22.46 -13.54 2.98
C VAL A 1024 -23.60 -14.37 2.36
N SER A 1025 -24.53 -14.89 3.16
CA SER A 1025 -25.69 -15.67 2.67
C SER A 1025 -26.60 -14.80 1.82
N ARG A 1026 -26.90 -13.57 2.26
CA ARG A 1026 -27.71 -12.60 1.52
C ARG A 1026 -27.07 -12.21 0.19
N TRP A 1027 -25.78 -11.90 0.17
CA TRP A 1027 -25.08 -11.54 -1.08
C TRP A 1027 -24.92 -12.72 -2.03
N LYS A 1028 -24.79 -13.95 -1.51
CA LYS A 1028 -24.72 -15.16 -2.34
C LYS A 1028 -26.05 -15.47 -3.05
N ALA A 1029 -27.17 -14.98 -2.51
CA ALA A 1029 -28.49 -15.08 -3.12
C ALA A 1029 -28.77 -13.99 -4.18
N ASP A 1030 -27.88 -13.01 -4.34
CA ASP A 1030 -28.04 -11.92 -5.32
C ASP A 1030 -28.17 -12.48 -6.76
N SER A 1031 -28.99 -11.83 -7.58
CA SER A 1031 -29.20 -12.19 -9.00
C SER A 1031 -27.90 -12.17 -9.83
N ARG A 1032 -26.92 -11.36 -9.42
CA ARG A 1032 -25.62 -11.22 -10.09
C ARG A 1032 -24.58 -12.24 -9.62
N ALA A 1033 -24.92 -13.06 -8.64
CA ALA A 1033 -23.99 -14.00 -8.03
C ALA A 1033 -23.64 -15.13 -9.02
N TYR A 1034 -22.34 -15.40 -9.16
CA TYR A 1034 -21.83 -16.51 -9.95
C TYR A 1034 -20.55 -17.10 -9.37
N ARG A 1035 -20.18 -18.29 -9.86
CA ARG A 1035 -18.97 -18.99 -9.42
C ARG A 1035 -18.02 -19.17 -10.60
N VAL A 1036 -16.75 -18.87 -10.35
CA VAL A 1036 -15.73 -18.94 -11.39
C VAL A 1036 -15.39 -20.40 -11.68
N LEU A 1037 -15.47 -20.78 -12.96
CA LEU A 1037 -15.25 -22.14 -13.48
C LEU A 1037 -16.23 -23.19 -12.92
N GLU A 1038 -17.51 -22.82 -12.75
CA GLU A 1038 -18.53 -23.72 -12.19
C GLU A 1038 -18.70 -25.03 -12.99
N TYR A 1039 -18.48 -24.99 -14.31
CA TYR A 1039 -18.49 -26.17 -15.18
C TYR A 1039 -17.52 -27.30 -14.77
N LEU A 1040 -16.50 -27.02 -13.94
CA LEU A 1040 -15.59 -28.03 -13.41
C LEU A 1040 -16.17 -28.79 -12.20
N ASN A 1041 -17.35 -28.39 -11.71
CA ASN A 1041 -18.02 -28.93 -10.52
C ASN A 1041 -17.11 -28.98 -9.27
N VAL A 1042 -16.21 -27.98 -9.13
CA VAL A 1042 -15.33 -27.84 -7.96
C VAL A 1042 -16.03 -27.18 -6.76
N ARG A 1043 -17.24 -26.64 -6.96
CA ARG A 1043 -18.11 -26.07 -5.90
C ARG A 1043 -17.38 -25.08 -4.99
N PRO A 1044 -16.93 -23.94 -5.53
CA PRO A 1044 -16.23 -22.94 -4.73
C PRO A 1044 -17.14 -22.33 -3.65
N ARG A 1045 -16.57 -22.08 -2.46
CA ARG A 1045 -17.22 -21.34 -1.37
C ARG A 1045 -17.07 -19.83 -1.48
N VAL A 1046 -16.18 -19.39 -2.36
CA VAL A 1046 -16.14 -18.00 -2.83
C VAL A 1046 -17.16 -17.84 -3.97
N THR A 1047 -17.94 -16.78 -3.91
CA THR A 1047 -18.90 -16.38 -4.95
C THR A 1047 -18.59 -14.96 -5.38
N TYR A 1048 -18.71 -14.65 -6.66
CA TYR A 1048 -18.45 -13.33 -7.22
C TYR A 1048 -19.78 -12.67 -7.60
N LEU A 1049 -19.89 -11.36 -7.43
CA LEU A 1049 -20.99 -10.60 -8.01
C LEU A 1049 -20.51 -9.96 -9.31
N ALA A 1050 -21.27 -10.14 -10.39
CA ALA A 1050 -20.98 -9.54 -11.67
C ALA A 1050 -20.94 -8.01 -11.58
N ARG A 1051 -20.05 -7.40 -12.37
CA ARG A 1051 -19.86 -5.95 -12.40
C ARG A 1051 -20.99 -5.30 -13.19
N ILE A 1052 -21.55 -4.22 -12.64
CA ILE A 1052 -22.49 -3.35 -13.37
C ILE A 1052 -21.77 -2.06 -13.76
N ARG A 1053 -21.99 -1.58 -14.98
CA ARG A 1053 -21.55 -0.26 -15.46
C ARG A 1053 -22.74 0.65 -15.71
N ASN A 1054 -22.53 1.96 -15.63
CA ASN A 1054 -23.55 2.95 -15.96
C ASN A 1054 -23.16 3.75 -17.22
N PRO A 1055 -23.08 3.12 -18.41
CA PRO A 1055 -22.73 3.82 -19.64
C PRO A 1055 -23.80 4.85 -20.02
N ASN A 1056 -23.40 5.87 -20.79
CA ASN A 1056 -24.25 6.95 -21.25
C ASN A 1056 -24.65 6.60 -22.69
N PRO A 1057 -25.96 6.45 -22.98
CA PRO A 1057 -26.45 6.09 -24.31
C PRO A 1057 -25.93 6.99 -25.44
N ALA A 1058 -25.66 8.27 -25.15
CA ALA A 1058 -25.14 9.20 -26.14
C ALA A 1058 -23.73 8.82 -26.63
N ILE A 1059 -22.93 8.15 -25.80
CA ILE A 1059 -21.54 7.77 -26.12
C ILE A 1059 -21.49 6.35 -26.70
N SER A 1060 -22.03 5.37 -25.98
CA SER A 1060 -21.87 3.93 -26.25
C SER A 1060 -22.89 3.33 -27.20
N GLY A 1061 -23.96 4.06 -27.57
CA GLY A 1061 -25.09 3.50 -28.35
C GLY A 1061 -26.06 2.68 -27.49
N GLU A 1062 -27.26 2.39 -28.00
CA GLU A 1062 -28.35 1.70 -27.25
C GLU A 1062 -28.20 0.17 -27.16
N GLU A 1063 -27.28 -0.46 -27.89
CA GLU A 1063 -27.12 -1.93 -27.91
C GLU A 1063 -25.89 -2.41 -27.11
N ASP A 1064 -25.94 -2.32 -25.79
CA ASP A 1064 -24.96 -2.97 -24.91
C ASP A 1064 -25.53 -4.33 -24.48
N ARG A 1065 -25.56 -5.29 -25.42
CA ARG A 1065 -25.97 -6.68 -25.16
C ARG A 1065 -24.85 -7.41 -24.39
N PRO A 1066 -25.15 -8.30 -23.42
CA PRO A 1066 -24.14 -9.19 -22.83
C PRO A 1066 -23.49 -10.02 -23.94
N ARG A 1067 -22.21 -10.38 -23.79
CA ARG A 1067 -21.56 -11.31 -24.73
C ARG A 1067 -22.38 -12.61 -24.78
N PRO A 1068 -22.94 -13.02 -25.92
CA PRO A 1068 -23.21 -14.44 -26.09
C PRO A 1068 -21.85 -15.15 -26.15
N ALA A 1069 -21.73 -16.27 -25.44
CA ALA A 1069 -20.63 -17.20 -25.62
C ALA A 1069 -20.77 -17.88 -27.00
N GLU A 1070 -20.56 -17.15 -28.09
CA GLU A 1070 -20.48 -17.79 -29.41
C GLU A 1070 -19.16 -18.57 -29.49
N PRO A 1071 -19.21 -19.89 -29.72
CA PRO A 1071 -18.00 -20.66 -29.98
C PRO A 1071 -17.40 -20.15 -31.29
N ALA A 1072 -16.13 -19.75 -31.26
CA ALA A 1072 -15.39 -19.44 -32.47
C ALA A 1072 -15.20 -20.71 -33.31
N GLU A 1073 -16.21 -21.09 -34.09
CA GLU A 1073 -16.05 -22.04 -35.17
C GLU A 1073 -15.21 -21.41 -36.29
N GLY A 1074 -14.06 -22.03 -36.58
CA GLY A 1074 -13.47 -21.98 -37.91
C GLY A 1074 -12.56 -20.81 -38.25
N GLN A 1075 -11.48 -20.58 -37.48
CA GLN A 1075 -10.24 -20.01 -38.04
C GLN A 1075 -9.02 -20.30 -37.14
N ARG A 1076 -8.73 -21.57 -36.88
CA ARG A 1076 -7.42 -22.02 -36.42
C ARG A 1076 -6.90 -23.09 -37.35
N GLY A 1077 -6.25 -22.64 -38.42
CA GLY A 1077 -5.49 -23.48 -39.34
C GLY A 1077 -4.29 -22.71 -39.87
N GLY A 1078 -3.12 -22.95 -39.27
CA GLY A 1078 -1.82 -22.69 -39.88
C GLY A 1078 -1.19 -21.31 -39.65
N ALA A 1079 -0.35 -21.19 -38.63
CA ALA A 1079 0.93 -20.46 -38.67
C ALA A 1079 1.61 -20.45 -37.29
N HIS A 1080 1.97 -21.63 -36.76
CA HIS A 1080 2.98 -21.73 -35.70
C HIS A 1080 3.77 -23.03 -35.88
N ALA A 1081 4.64 -23.01 -36.87
CA ALA A 1081 5.87 -23.81 -36.91
C ALA A 1081 6.93 -22.89 -37.56
N GLY A 1082 7.87 -22.43 -36.75
CA GLY A 1082 8.89 -21.43 -37.09
C GLY A 1082 9.36 -20.70 -35.86
#